data_AF-A0A935TXW0-F1
#
_entry.id   AF-A0A935TXW0-F1
#
_cell.length_a   1.000
_cell.length_b   1.000
_cell.length_c   1.000
_cell.angle_alpha   90.00
_cell.angle_beta   90.00
_cell.angle_gamma   90.00
#
_symmetry.space_group_name_H-M   'P 1'
#
loop_
_entity.id
_entity.type
_entity.pdbx_description
1 polymer ?
#
loop_
_entity_poly.entity_id
_entity_poly.type
_entity_poly.pdbx_seq_one_letter_code
_entity_poly.pdbx_strand_id
1 'polypeptide(L)'
;MRKTIASIATCAFLSLALAPAALAGDPLKPYVVLILDTSGSMDSSTGSGPPSCGGTDSRLNHAKCAINQIANSYGDMVLGLARFRETPVGTYSTSCTADCSMAGVDCGACDEATGAGCTSAMSADNLFELLTPLVDGNTGDTARWTDFSCQTCGLSMGSNPEIFETGSWTPIAGSLKGAKRYFAGQQASDATQIWPDGTPGFAPILNDPYNQVFMPSGEQCRPYIVISLTDGDETCTTFSNTAAAAADLLSTQVTVGGQARTYRVRTKPIGFGKVPGDAEIEGIAHAGGAPDVAGVNEGSYAQNQEELQLAISAIIAESVRSEACNERDDDCDGLVDEDFLSKGTACSDGELGVCRGTGSMVCRADGTGTQCHIADPGGTASAEICDGLDNDCDGLTDEGACQGTCGDVELCNNLDDDCDGLTDEGLTRGCGTDVGQCAAGTETCVAGVWQGCNATGPTPEVCDGLDNNCDGAQDGFAESCSTIPGGNPQVGICRAGLRVCTAAGGGSFGTCLGEVGPRAESCNTLDDDCDGVVDEDTGGADCSSACGVGTTVCVNGQLQCNATATTSDATCNGFDDDCDGRIDEDAPPGGACDQGGTVCGGVSRCVGGQYQCVGGEPIREEACDCRDNDCDTLVDEDPNCPSGSTCANCECAFPCQEGEFPCPAGKMCVNDFCAADPCYAVTCPTTQSGEKQTCVEGACVVACSVTSCPAPLVCVAATGQCAPDDCRTFPERCGAAELCVAGTCVTDACAGVTCTDGAYCAGGACVSSCAGKVCPSGERCELGACVADPCGRACPPGLVCREALGQCVNNQCESIQCQVGQWCDPGQGTCVDDPCNGVTCPNAGEVCRDGSCYLPSDLQGVNQYVAPGGGGGCSAGRGPRDGGGLGGLGGLVLALAGLWRRRRRARARESSSALVGGAS
;
A
#
# COMPACT_ATOMS: atom_id res chain seq x y z
N MET A 1 -8.12 -75.28 26.38
CA MET A 1 -8.63 -75.48 27.76
C MET A 1 -8.84 -74.12 28.40
N ARG A 2 -10.02 -73.92 28.98
CA ARG A 2 -10.43 -72.72 29.72
C ARG A 2 -9.45 -72.39 30.85
N LYS A 3 -9.20 -71.09 31.10
CA LYS A 3 -9.43 -70.50 32.43
C LYS A 3 -9.38 -68.97 32.39
N THR A 4 -10.52 -68.41 32.73
CA THR A 4 -10.83 -67.03 33.13
C THR A 4 -9.94 -66.53 34.28
N ILE A 5 -9.37 -65.34 34.11
CA ILE A 5 -9.12 -64.38 35.19
C ILE A 5 -9.57 -63.02 34.66
N ALA A 6 -10.56 -62.42 35.31
CA ALA A 6 -10.98 -61.04 35.13
C ALA A 6 -10.59 -60.27 36.40
N SER A 7 -9.77 -59.22 36.24
CA SER A 7 -9.50 -58.20 37.26
C SER A 7 -9.45 -56.82 36.59
N ILE A 8 -10.41 -56.00 37.02
CA ILE A 8 -10.51 -54.53 37.10
C ILE A 8 -9.26 -53.73 36.70
N ALA A 9 -9.43 -52.79 35.75
CA ALA A 9 -8.71 -51.52 35.70
C ALA A 9 -9.58 -50.44 35.03
N THR A 10 -9.99 -49.46 35.83
CA THR A 10 -10.63 -48.21 35.43
C THR A 10 -9.64 -47.38 34.61
N CYS A 11 -9.96 -47.04 33.36
CA CYS A 11 -9.17 -46.09 32.56
C CYS A 11 -9.85 -44.72 32.55
N ALA A 12 -9.08 -43.72 32.98
CA ALA A 12 -9.46 -42.32 33.04
C ALA A 12 -9.55 -41.72 31.63
N PHE A 13 -10.58 -40.88 31.45
CA PHE A 13 -10.73 -40.01 30.30
C PHE A 13 -9.60 -38.96 30.30
N LEU A 14 -8.79 -38.98 29.25
CA LEU A 14 -7.84 -37.92 28.92
C LEU A 14 -8.60 -36.92 28.02
N SER A 15 -9.04 -35.81 28.60
CA SER A 15 -9.58 -34.68 27.85
C SER A 15 -8.41 -33.96 27.16
N LEU A 16 -8.22 -34.22 25.87
CA LEU A 16 -7.36 -33.41 25.01
C LEU A 16 -8.09 -32.08 24.76
N ALA A 17 -7.66 -31.03 25.44
CA ALA A 17 -8.06 -29.68 25.10
C ALA A 17 -7.37 -29.31 23.78
N LEU A 18 -8.12 -29.32 22.69
CA LEU A 18 -7.71 -28.60 21.49
C LEU A 18 -7.75 -27.11 21.83
N ALA A 19 -6.58 -26.47 21.78
CA ALA A 19 -6.48 -25.03 21.72
C ALA A 19 -7.24 -24.52 20.48
N PRO A 20 -7.86 -23.33 20.52
CA PRO A 20 -8.38 -22.72 19.31
C PRO A 20 -7.19 -22.49 18.36
N ALA A 21 -7.29 -23.04 17.16
CA ALA A 21 -6.42 -22.63 16.06
C ALA A 21 -6.66 -21.14 15.86
N ALA A 22 -5.63 -20.33 16.12
CA ALA A 22 -5.59 -18.95 15.67
C ALA A 22 -5.70 -18.97 14.14
N LEU A 23 -6.45 -18.00 13.60
CA LEU A 23 -6.47 -17.75 12.16
C LEU A 23 -5.02 -17.46 11.73
N ALA A 24 -4.53 -18.27 10.80
CA ALA A 24 -3.21 -18.11 10.19
C ALA A 24 -3.19 -16.81 9.36
N GLY A 25 -2.17 -15.97 9.58
CA GLY A 25 -1.82 -14.86 8.68
C GLY A 25 -1.59 -13.46 9.26
N ASP A 26 -1.75 -13.21 10.57
CA ASP A 26 -1.45 -11.89 11.15
C ASP A 26 -0.08 -11.87 11.87
N PRO A 27 0.84 -10.95 11.54
CA PRO A 27 2.17 -10.90 12.12
C PRO A 27 2.13 -10.65 13.64
N LEU A 28 3.00 -11.35 14.38
CA LEU A 28 3.07 -11.27 15.84
C LEU A 28 3.52 -9.87 16.32
N LYS A 29 2.55 -9.00 16.66
CA LYS A 29 2.81 -7.62 17.11
C LYS A 29 3.74 -7.54 18.34
N PRO A 30 4.86 -6.79 18.33
CA PRO A 30 5.68 -6.61 19.52
C PRO A 30 4.95 -5.82 20.62
N TYR A 31 5.34 -6.06 21.87
CA TYR A 31 4.88 -5.30 23.03
C TYR A 31 5.90 -4.23 23.37
N VAL A 32 5.48 -2.97 23.30
CA VAL A 32 6.38 -1.82 23.44
C VAL A 32 5.87 -0.93 24.57
N VAL A 33 6.68 -0.70 25.59
CA VAL A 33 6.44 0.35 26.59
C VAL A 33 7.38 1.51 26.31
N LEU A 34 6.82 2.68 26.01
CA LEU A 34 7.59 3.91 25.87
C LEU A 34 7.64 4.63 27.21
N ILE A 35 8.83 4.77 27.79
CA ILE A 35 9.09 5.60 28.97
C ILE A 35 9.57 6.96 28.48
N LEU A 36 8.76 7.99 28.73
CA LEU A 36 9.07 9.37 28.37
C LEU A 36 9.70 10.10 29.55
N ASP A 37 10.86 10.72 29.29
CA ASP A 37 11.45 11.72 30.18
C ASP A 37 10.57 12.98 30.24
N THR A 38 10.15 13.33 31.45
CA THR A 38 9.35 14.54 31.76
C THR A 38 10.12 15.53 32.65
N SER A 39 11.45 15.38 32.72
CA SER A 39 12.32 16.30 33.43
C SER A 39 12.38 17.67 32.75
N GLY A 40 12.83 18.68 33.49
CA GLY A 40 12.85 20.07 33.07
C GLY A 40 13.89 20.35 31.99
N SER A 41 14.84 19.44 31.73
CA SER A 41 15.71 19.54 30.55
C SER A 41 14.90 19.40 29.26
N MET A 42 13.81 18.62 29.28
CA MET A 42 12.93 18.40 28.13
C MET A 42 12.13 19.66 27.75
N ASP A 43 12.06 20.68 28.59
CA ASP A 43 11.45 21.98 28.24
C ASP A 43 12.39 22.87 27.41
N SER A 44 13.66 22.48 27.24
CA SER A 44 14.58 23.22 26.39
C SER A 44 14.22 23.07 24.89
N SER A 45 14.39 24.17 24.15
CA SER A 45 14.26 24.18 22.69
C SER A 45 15.29 23.26 22.05
N THR A 46 14.85 22.53 21.02
CA THR A 46 15.71 21.65 20.23
C THR A 46 16.67 22.43 19.34
N GLY A 47 16.35 23.71 19.05
CA GLY A 47 17.06 24.54 18.08
C GLY A 47 17.07 23.98 16.66
N SER A 48 16.27 22.94 16.39
CA SER A 48 16.36 22.08 15.22
C SER A 48 14.98 21.89 14.59
N GLY A 49 14.55 22.88 13.80
CA GLY A 49 13.26 22.85 13.08
C GLY A 49 12.18 23.74 13.70
N PRO A 50 11.00 23.84 13.06
CA PRO A 50 9.87 24.60 13.58
C PRO A 50 9.22 23.87 14.77
N PRO A 51 8.49 24.61 15.65
CA PRO A 51 7.69 24.00 16.70
C PRO A 51 6.71 22.96 16.13
N SER A 52 6.59 21.83 16.83
CA SER A 52 5.78 20.70 16.41
C SER A 52 4.35 20.77 16.97
N CYS A 53 3.36 20.31 16.18
CA CYS A 53 1.94 20.25 16.57
C CYS A 53 1.34 21.58 17.11
N GLY A 54 1.87 22.74 16.72
CA GLY A 54 1.37 24.05 17.18
C GLY A 54 1.73 24.44 18.61
N GLY A 55 2.56 23.64 19.30
CA GLY A 55 3.12 23.96 20.62
C GLY A 55 4.32 24.90 20.58
N THR A 56 4.93 25.16 21.75
CA THR A 56 6.26 25.80 21.83
C THR A 56 7.34 24.83 21.36
N ASP A 57 8.46 25.33 20.81
CA ASP A 57 9.62 24.51 20.49
C ASP A 57 10.33 24.09 21.79
N SER A 58 9.89 22.95 22.32
CA SER A 58 10.53 22.23 23.43
C SER A 58 10.63 20.75 23.07
N ARG A 59 11.68 20.06 23.53
CA ARG A 59 11.87 18.61 23.29
C ARG A 59 10.63 17.81 23.71
N LEU A 60 10.01 18.16 24.83
CA LEU A 60 8.78 17.52 25.30
C LEU A 60 7.63 17.66 24.29
N ASN A 61 7.42 18.84 23.70
CA ASN A 61 6.38 19.05 22.70
C ASN A 61 6.67 18.31 21.39
N HIS A 62 7.94 18.28 20.95
CA HIS A 62 8.34 17.44 19.83
C HIS A 62 8.08 15.95 20.11
N ALA A 63 8.37 15.48 21.33
CA ALA A 63 8.11 14.09 21.76
C ALA A 63 6.61 13.78 21.78
N LYS A 64 5.79 14.64 22.38
CA LYS A 64 4.33 14.48 22.40
C LYS A 64 3.75 14.41 20.99
N CYS A 65 4.18 15.30 20.11
CA CYS A 65 3.74 15.30 18.71
C CYS A 65 4.16 14.01 17.98
N ALA A 66 5.40 13.55 18.18
CA ALA A 66 5.88 12.30 17.62
C ALA A 66 5.05 11.09 18.09
N ILE A 67 4.84 10.98 19.40
CA ILE A 67 4.07 9.90 20.05
C ILE A 67 2.61 9.90 19.60
N ASN A 68 1.98 11.08 19.54
CA ASN A 68 0.60 11.23 19.12
C ASN A 68 0.40 10.72 17.68
N GLN A 69 1.30 11.11 16.77
CA GLN A 69 1.24 10.62 15.39
C GLN A 69 1.48 9.11 15.31
N ILE A 70 2.46 8.58 16.07
CA ILE A 70 2.74 7.14 16.11
C ILE A 70 1.54 6.34 16.63
N ALA A 71 0.91 6.81 17.71
CA ALA A 71 -0.28 6.17 18.26
C ALA A 71 -1.44 6.16 17.25
N ASN A 72 -1.58 7.21 16.44
CA ASN A 72 -2.63 7.32 15.44
C ASN A 72 -2.33 6.62 14.10
N SER A 73 -1.07 6.24 13.83
CA SER A 73 -0.65 5.70 12.53
C SER A 73 -0.21 4.23 12.52
N TYR A 74 0.07 3.62 13.67
CA TYR A 74 0.62 2.25 13.72
C TYR A 74 -0.33 1.25 14.39
N GLY A 75 -0.82 0.28 13.60
CA GLY A 75 -1.59 -0.88 14.07
C GLY A 75 -0.76 -2.13 14.37
N ASP A 76 0.55 -2.09 14.09
CA ASP A 76 1.44 -3.26 14.07
C ASP A 76 2.13 -3.54 15.42
N MET A 77 1.79 -2.81 16.48
CA MET A 77 2.34 -3.02 17.82
C MET A 77 1.29 -2.86 18.91
N VAL A 78 1.57 -3.41 20.09
CA VAL A 78 0.81 -3.09 21.32
C VAL A 78 1.65 -2.10 22.13
N LEU A 79 1.18 -0.85 22.19
CA LEU A 79 1.89 0.27 22.82
C LEU A 79 1.33 0.58 24.21
N GLY A 80 2.22 0.62 25.20
CA GLY A 80 1.97 1.23 26.51
C GLY A 80 2.82 2.50 26.66
N LEU A 81 2.26 3.52 27.30
CA LEU A 81 2.94 4.77 27.60
C LEU A 81 3.20 4.87 29.10
N ALA A 82 4.42 5.25 29.45
CA ALA A 82 4.87 5.47 30.80
C ALA A 82 5.71 6.74 30.88
N ARG A 83 5.88 7.23 32.11
CA ARG A 83 6.74 8.35 32.43
C ARG A 83 7.40 8.15 33.79
N PHE A 84 8.22 9.10 34.20
CA PHE A 84 8.68 9.18 35.57
C PHE A 84 7.50 9.52 36.49
N ARG A 85 7.43 8.86 37.65
CA ARG A 85 6.28 9.00 38.53
C ARG A 85 6.12 10.43 39.03
N GLU A 86 4.91 10.93 38.85
CA GLU A 86 4.52 12.26 39.31
C GLU A 86 3.42 12.17 40.37
N THR A 87 3.27 13.26 41.12
CA THR A 87 2.18 13.44 42.08
C THR A 87 1.51 14.79 41.84
N PRO A 88 0.17 14.85 41.87
CA PRO A 88 -0.54 16.11 41.75
C PRO A 88 -0.19 17.04 42.91
N VAL A 89 0.17 18.30 42.62
CA VAL A 89 0.38 19.34 43.65
C VAL A 89 -0.52 20.53 43.38
N GLY A 90 -1.59 20.70 44.18
CA GLY A 90 -2.41 21.90 44.17
C GLY A 90 -3.86 21.71 43.73
N THR A 91 -4.50 22.80 43.29
CA THR A 91 -5.91 22.87 42.86
C THR A 91 -5.92 23.05 41.35
N TYR A 92 -6.50 22.12 40.60
CA TYR A 92 -6.53 22.10 39.13
C TYR A 92 -6.85 23.49 38.55
N SER A 93 -5.93 24.07 37.79
CA SER A 93 -6.14 25.34 37.09
C SER A 93 -6.44 25.11 35.62
N THR A 94 -7.15 26.03 34.97
CA THR A 94 -7.42 26.00 33.51
C THR A 94 -6.28 26.59 32.68
N SER A 95 -5.12 26.82 33.29
CA SER A 95 -3.92 27.37 32.64
C SER A 95 -2.82 26.31 32.64
N CYS A 96 -2.12 26.15 31.51
CA CYS A 96 -1.00 25.20 31.33
C CYS A 96 0.24 25.59 32.18
N THR A 97 0.09 25.79 33.49
CA THR A 97 1.15 26.23 34.41
C THR A 97 1.25 25.25 35.58
N ALA A 98 2.25 24.35 35.52
CA ALA A 98 2.88 23.61 36.63
C ALA A 98 1.95 23.10 37.76
N ASP A 99 0.97 22.25 37.44
CA ASP A 99 0.07 21.60 38.43
C ASP A 99 0.58 20.20 38.90
N CYS A 100 1.68 19.71 38.31
CA CYS A 100 2.27 18.41 38.59
C CYS A 100 3.70 18.59 39.15
N SER A 101 4.09 17.77 40.13
CA SER A 101 5.48 17.69 40.58
C SER A 101 5.88 16.26 40.88
N MET A 102 7.15 15.95 40.73
CA MET A 102 7.72 14.71 41.26
C MET A 102 7.81 14.76 42.80
N ALA A 103 6.71 14.59 43.53
CA ALA A 103 6.79 14.58 45.00
C ALA A 103 7.32 13.23 45.50
N GLY A 104 8.27 13.30 46.44
CA GLY A 104 8.89 12.14 47.07
C GLY A 104 10.23 11.71 46.47
N VAL A 105 10.69 12.37 45.40
CA VAL A 105 11.96 12.07 44.72
C VAL A 105 12.88 13.29 44.81
N ASP A 106 13.87 13.25 45.71
CA ASP A 106 14.92 14.27 45.80
C ASP A 106 16.26 13.66 45.42
N CYS A 107 16.75 14.02 44.24
CA CYS A 107 18.02 13.51 43.70
C CYS A 107 19.19 14.47 43.96
N GLY A 108 18.95 15.65 44.53
CA GLY A 108 19.98 16.68 44.69
C GLY A 108 21.09 16.34 45.69
N ALA A 109 20.92 15.27 46.48
CA ALA A 109 21.96 14.75 47.37
C ALA A 109 22.84 13.67 46.72
N CYS A 110 22.51 13.20 45.52
CA CYS A 110 23.28 12.21 44.78
C CYS A 110 24.37 12.90 43.95
N ASP A 111 25.61 12.45 44.11
CA ASP A 111 26.71 12.74 43.19
C ASP A 111 26.84 11.56 42.22
N GLU A 112 26.38 11.76 40.99
CA GLU A 112 26.33 10.74 39.93
C GLU A 112 27.73 10.19 39.57
N ALA A 113 28.77 11.02 39.66
CA ALA A 113 30.13 10.65 39.28
C ALA A 113 30.78 9.70 40.29
N THR A 114 30.44 9.85 41.58
CA THR A 114 31.05 9.06 42.66
C THR A 114 30.07 8.08 43.33
N GLY A 115 28.77 8.22 43.07
CA GLY A 115 27.70 7.53 43.77
C GLY A 115 27.50 7.99 45.21
N ALA A 116 28.18 9.05 45.65
CA ALA A 116 28.08 9.55 47.01
C ALA A 116 26.70 10.18 47.25
N GLY A 117 26.07 9.84 48.38
CA GLY A 117 24.76 10.37 48.74
C GLY A 117 23.57 9.78 47.97
N CYS A 118 23.82 8.96 46.95
CA CYS A 118 22.79 8.22 46.22
C CYS A 118 22.23 7.08 47.10
N THR A 119 20.96 7.16 47.48
CA THR A 119 20.30 6.15 48.31
C THR A 119 19.48 5.18 47.47
N SER A 120 19.15 4.00 48.02
CA SER A 120 18.28 3.04 47.33
C SER A 120 16.87 3.57 47.06
N ALA A 121 16.41 4.58 47.81
CA ALA A 121 15.13 5.24 47.59
C ALA A 121 15.12 6.10 46.31
N MET A 122 16.27 6.67 45.92
CA MET A 122 16.41 7.53 44.73
C MET A 122 16.41 6.73 43.41
N SER A 123 16.56 5.41 43.46
CA SER A 123 16.42 4.53 42.29
C SER A 123 15.45 3.39 42.58
N ALA A 124 14.39 3.69 43.34
CA ALA A 124 13.35 2.73 43.66
C ALA A 124 12.49 2.42 42.44
N ASP A 125 11.87 1.24 42.42
CA ASP A 125 11.02 0.77 41.31
C ASP A 125 9.64 1.45 41.26
N ASN A 126 9.28 2.19 42.31
CA ASN A 126 8.10 3.03 42.35
C ASN A 126 8.27 4.32 41.53
N LEU A 127 9.45 4.61 40.97
CA LEU A 127 9.67 5.79 40.12
C LEU A 127 9.11 5.63 38.70
N PHE A 128 8.68 4.42 38.33
CA PHE A 128 7.94 4.14 37.11
C PHE A 128 6.44 4.40 37.30
N GLU A 129 5.85 5.15 36.38
CA GLU A 129 4.40 5.36 36.31
C GLU A 129 3.88 5.00 34.93
N LEU A 130 2.97 4.01 34.89
CA LEU A 130 2.31 3.58 33.66
C LEU A 130 1.04 4.42 33.45
N LEU A 131 0.97 5.09 32.31
CA LEU A 131 -0.16 5.95 31.91
C LEU A 131 -1.18 5.19 31.09
N THR A 132 -0.69 4.35 30.16
CA THR A 132 -1.51 3.45 29.36
C THR A 132 -0.90 2.05 29.34
N PRO A 133 -1.72 1.01 29.54
CA PRO A 133 -1.22 -0.35 29.60
C PRO A 133 -1.05 -0.97 28.21
N LEU A 134 -0.29 -2.07 28.15
CA LEU A 134 -0.17 -2.92 26.96
C LEU A 134 -1.48 -3.68 26.69
N VAL A 135 -2.37 -3.04 25.94
CA VAL A 135 -3.64 -3.61 25.47
C VAL A 135 -3.78 -3.29 23.98
N ASP A 136 -4.09 -4.29 23.15
CA ASP A 136 -4.26 -4.07 21.70
C ASP A 136 -5.45 -3.13 21.45
N GLY A 137 -5.31 -2.21 20.48
CA GLY A 137 -6.29 -1.16 20.21
C GLY A 137 -6.35 -0.02 21.24
N ASN A 138 -5.45 0.03 22.23
CA ASN A 138 -5.42 1.08 23.26
C ASN A 138 -4.70 2.37 22.82
N THR A 139 -4.46 2.54 21.52
CA THR A 139 -3.69 3.67 20.98
C THR A 139 -4.40 5.01 21.18
N GLY A 140 -5.73 5.03 21.15
CA GLY A 140 -6.53 6.23 21.44
C GLY A 140 -6.31 6.76 22.85
N ASP A 141 -6.11 5.89 23.84
CA ASP A 141 -5.81 6.31 25.22
C ASP A 141 -4.42 6.96 25.32
N THR A 142 -3.44 6.43 24.57
CA THR A 142 -2.09 6.99 24.48
C THR A 142 -2.09 8.36 23.79
N ALA A 143 -2.88 8.52 22.72
CA ALA A 143 -3.02 9.79 22.01
C ALA A 143 -3.57 10.90 22.91
N ARG A 144 -4.52 10.60 23.81
CA ARG A 144 -5.06 11.58 24.77
C ARG A 144 -3.98 12.21 25.65
N TRP A 145 -3.01 11.43 26.13
CA TRP A 145 -1.91 11.93 26.97
C TRP A 145 -0.95 12.90 26.25
N THR A 146 -1.10 13.07 24.94
CA THR A 146 -0.19 13.85 24.09
C THR A 146 -0.94 14.79 23.14
N ASP A 147 -2.19 15.14 23.46
CA ASP A 147 -3.12 15.84 22.56
C ASP A 147 -3.10 17.37 22.65
N PHE A 148 -2.25 17.93 23.52
CA PHE A 148 -2.07 19.36 23.79
C PHE A 148 -3.28 20.08 24.38
N SER A 149 -4.21 19.35 25.00
CA SER A 149 -5.47 19.89 25.52
C SER A 149 -5.38 20.59 26.90
N CYS A 150 -4.28 20.41 27.63
CA CYS A 150 -4.00 21.03 28.94
C CYS A 150 -5.12 20.87 30.00
N GLN A 151 -5.76 19.70 30.14
CA GLN A 151 -6.93 19.59 31.04
C GLN A 151 -6.71 18.86 32.37
N THR A 152 -5.68 18.01 32.56
CA THR A 152 -5.45 17.41 33.89
C THR A 152 -4.05 16.90 34.22
N CYS A 153 -3.74 16.98 35.53
CA CYS A 153 -2.62 16.34 36.23
C CYS A 153 -3.05 15.06 37.00
N GLY A 154 -4.21 14.47 36.69
CA GLY A 154 -4.84 13.41 37.48
C GLY A 154 -4.96 12.05 36.77
N LEU A 155 -4.82 10.96 37.54
CA LEU A 155 -4.88 9.55 37.11
C LEU A 155 -6.26 9.06 36.62
N SER A 156 -7.26 9.94 36.49
CA SER A 156 -8.62 9.54 36.11
C SER A 156 -8.82 9.70 34.61
N MET A 157 -8.75 8.59 33.87
CA MET A 157 -9.26 8.50 32.50
C MET A 157 -10.72 9.01 32.48
N GLY A 158 -10.94 10.15 31.83
CA GLY A 158 -12.21 10.91 31.84
C GLY A 158 -12.06 12.42 32.03
N SER A 159 -10.84 12.91 32.21
CA SER A 159 -10.55 14.33 32.49
C SER A 159 -9.61 14.98 31.45
N ASN A 160 -9.44 14.31 30.31
CA ASN A 160 -8.52 14.67 29.22
C ASN A 160 -7.07 14.90 29.71
N PRO A 161 -6.36 13.81 30.03
CA PRO A 161 -5.06 13.85 30.70
C PRO A 161 -3.95 14.29 29.75
N GLU A 162 -2.93 15.00 30.27
CA GLU A 162 -1.86 15.57 29.45
C GLU A 162 -0.49 15.39 30.13
N ILE A 163 0.57 15.21 29.33
CA ILE A 163 1.95 15.15 29.82
C ILE A 163 2.55 16.55 29.92
N PHE A 164 3.18 16.80 31.07
CA PHE A 164 3.86 18.05 31.42
C PHE A 164 5.30 17.80 31.87
N GLU A 165 6.10 18.85 31.86
CA GLU A 165 7.41 18.92 32.52
C GLU A 165 7.22 19.16 34.02
N THR A 166 7.89 18.38 34.89
CA THR A 166 7.49 18.35 36.32
C THR A 166 8.62 18.35 37.34
N GLY A 167 9.88 18.43 36.92
CA GLY A 167 10.99 18.49 37.88
C GLY A 167 12.37 18.48 37.26
N SER A 168 13.41 18.75 38.05
CA SER A 168 14.79 18.86 37.56
C SER A 168 15.55 17.52 37.46
N TRP A 169 14.90 16.38 37.71
CA TRP A 169 15.57 15.10 37.92
C TRP A 169 15.13 14.03 36.92
N THR A 170 16.06 13.15 36.53
CA THR A 170 15.93 12.13 35.49
C THR A 170 16.22 10.73 36.07
N PRO A 171 15.24 10.07 36.73
CA PRO A 171 15.40 8.76 37.39
C PRO A 171 15.19 7.57 36.42
N ILE A 172 16.05 7.43 35.42
CA ILE A 172 16.00 6.35 34.43
C ILE A 172 16.10 4.97 35.10
N ALA A 173 17.05 4.78 36.01
CA ALA A 173 17.30 3.51 36.68
C ALA A 173 16.11 3.02 37.52
N GLY A 174 15.43 3.93 38.22
CA GLY A 174 14.20 3.61 38.95
C GLY A 174 13.06 3.22 38.03
N SER A 175 12.94 3.92 36.90
CA SER A 175 11.92 3.68 35.89
C SER A 175 12.10 2.32 35.20
N LEU A 176 13.34 1.93 34.86
CA LEU A 176 13.65 0.62 34.29
C LEU A 176 13.38 -0.52 35.29
N LYS A 177 13.68 -0.32 36.58
CA LYS A 177 13.33 -1.30 37.63
C LYS A 177 11.81 -1.46 37.79
N GLY A 178 11.06 -0.37 37.70
CA GLY A 178 9.60 -0.42 37.72
C GLY A 178 9.01 -1.08 36.48
N ALA A 179 9.57 -0.83 35.28
CA ALA A 179 9.19 -1.54 34.07
C ALA A 179 9.43 -3.07 34.20
N LYS A 180 10.54 -3.49 34.81
CA LYS A 180 10.80 -4.92 35.12
C LYS A 180 9.70 -5.51 36.00
N ARG A 181 9.26 -4.79 37.04
CA ARG A 181 8.12 -5.21 37.89
C ARG A 181 6.84 -5.32 37.08
N TYR A 182 6.54 -4.34 36.25
CA TYR A 182 5.37 -4.34 35.38
C TYR A 182 5.34 -5.58 34.47
N PHE A 183 6.40 -5.83 33.71
CA PHE A 183 6.51 -7.01 32.84
C PHE A 183 6.42 -8.33 33.62
N ALA A 184 6.94 -8.38 34.84
CA ALA A 184 6.83 -9.53 35.73
C ALA A 184 5.46 -9.70 36.40
N GLY A 185 4.51 -8.80 36.17
CA GLY A 185 3.18 -8.83 36.80
C GLY A 185 3.22 -8.52 38.30
N GLN A 186 4.07 -7.57 38.69
CA GLN A 186 4.28 -7.17 40.08
C GLN A 186 4.00 -5.68 40.26
N GLN A 187 3.51 -5.31 41.43
CA GLN A 187 3.51 -3.90 41.87
C GLN A 187 4.92 -3.48 42.29
N ALA A 188 5.13 -2.19 42.56
CA ALA A 188 6.40 -1.71 43.09
C ALA A 188 6.75 -2.35 44.44
N SER A 189 8.02 -2.35 44.82
CA SER A 189 8.53 -3.01 46.03
C SER A 189 7.89 -2.50 47.32
N ASP A 190 7.47 -1.24 47.33
CA ASP A 190 6.82 -0.55 48.43
C ASP A 190 5.29 -0.67 48.42
N ALA A 191 4.75 -1.53 47.55
CA ALA A 191 3.32 -1.70 47.26
C ALA A 191 2.66 -0.49 46.58
N THR A 192 3.45 0.47 46.06
CA THR A 192 2.91 1.49 45.14
C THR A 192 2.33 0.81 43.91
N GLN A 193 1.11 1.21 43.55
CA GLN A 193 0.41 0.66 42.40
C GLN A 193 1.08 1.15 41.11
N ILE A 194 1.58 0.22 40.30
CA ILE A 194 2.03 0.46 38.93
C ILE A 194 0.83 0.43 37.99
N TRP A 195 0.01 -0.61 38.08
CA TRP A 195 -1.25 -0.75 37.35
C TRP A 195 -2.22 -1.62 38.16
N PRO A 196 -3.54 -1.39 38.15
CA PRO A 196 -4.47 -2.16 38.98
C PRO A 196 -4.41 -3.67 38.68
N ASP A 197 -4.23 -4.48 39.73
CA ASP A 197 -4.22 -5.94 39.61
C ASP A 197 -5.58 -6.47 39.09
N GLY A 198 -5.54 -7.50 38.24
CA GLY A 198 -6.73 -8.09 37.62
C GLY A 198 -7.41 -7.24 36.54
N THR A 199 -6.85 -6.09 36.15
CA THR A 199 -7.35 -5.28 35.03
C THR A 199 -6.59 -5.59 33.73
N PRO A 200 -7.20 -5.32 32.54
CA PRO A 200 -6.52 -5.50 31.26
C PRO A 200 -5.16 -4.82 31.21
N GLY A 201 -4.16 -5.54 30.68
CA GLY A 201 -2.79 -5.07 30.52
C GLY A 201 -1.93 -5.08 31.81
N PHE A 202 -2.45 -5.53 32.95
CA PHE A 202 -1.57 -5.97 34.05
C PHE A 202 -0.89 -7.30 33.70
N ALA A 203 0.32 -7.54 34.23
CA ALA A 203 1.08 -8.78 34.04
C ALA A 203 1.23 -9.23 32.56
N PRO A 204 1.79 -8.38 31.69
CA PRO A 204 1.74 -8.56 30.24
C PRO A 204 2.42 -9.86 29.78
N ILE A 205 3.53 -10.29 30.39
CA ILE A 205 4.18 -11.57 30.04
C ILE A 205 3.32 -12.76 30.48
N LEU A 206 2.76 -12.71 31.69
CA LEU A 206 1.92 -13.80 32.20
C LEU A 206 0.63 -13.97 31.39
N ASN A 207 0.08 -12.85 30.89
CA ASN A 207 -1.16 -12.81 30.14
C ASN A 207 -0.97 -12.86 28.61
N ASP A 208 0.27 -12.87 28.11
CA ASP A 208 0.56 -13.06 26.69
C ASP A 208 0.22 -14.50 26.27
N PRO A 209 -0.66 -14.71 25.28
CA PRO A 209 -0.98 -16.04 24.76
C PRO A 209 0.24 -16.83 24.27
N TYR A 210 1.31 -16.14 23.87
CA TYR A 210 2.53 -16.72 23.31
C TYR A 210 3.67 -16.86 24.35
N ASN A 211 3.38 -16.66 25.64
CA ASN A 211 4.40 -16.68 26.69
C ASN A 211 5.11 -18.04 26.89
N GLN A 212 4.61 -19.11 26.28
CA GLN A 212 5.25 -20.43 26.29
C GLN A 212 5.93 -20.79 24.97
N VAL A 213 5.81 -19.95 23.94
CA VAL A 213 6.40 -20.16 22.62
C VAL A 213 7.78 -19.50 22.57
N PHE A 214 8.80 -20.30 22.26
CA PHE A 214 10.19 -19.88 22.22
C PHE A 214 10.82 -20.40 20.94
N MET A 215 11.66 -19.58 20.34
CA MET A 215 12.49 -19.99 19.21
C MET A 215 13.47 -21.09 19.63
N PRO A 216 14.01 -21.87 18.66
CA PRO A 216 15.08 -22.83 18.93
C PRO A 216 16.34 -22.24 19.58
N SER A 217 16.57 -20.93 19.40
CA SER A 217 17.64 -20.17 20.05
C SER A 217 17.43 -19.98 21.57
N GLY A 218 16.22 -20.24 22.06
CA GLY A 218 15.83 -20.07 23.47
C GLY A 218 15.32 -18.68 23.83
N GLU A 219 15.20 -17.75 22.86
CA GLU A 219 14.51 -16.48 23.09
C GLU A 219 13.00 -16.63 22.93
N GLN A 220 12.25 -15.77 23.62
CA GLN A 220 10.80 -15.75 23.47
C GLN A 220 10.37 -15.27 22.08
N CYS A 221 9.24 -15.80 21.62
CA CYS A 221 8.68 -15.46 20.32
C CYS A 221 8.19 -14.02 20.26
N ARG A 222 7.30 -13.59 21.16
CA ARG A 222 6.88 -12.18 21.18
C ARG A 222 8.01 -11.27 21.68
N PRO A 223 8.43 -10.26 20.91
CA PRO A 223 9.40 -9.29 21.40
C PRO A 223 8.79 -8.37 22.47
N TYR A 224 9.47 -8.23 23.60
CA TYR A 224 9.13 -7.30 24.68
C TYR A 224 10.16 -6.18 24.73
N ILE A 225 9.71 -4.93 24.64
CA ILE A 225 10.58 -3.79 24.43
C ILE A 225 10.19 -2.65 25.36
N VAL A 226 11.21 -2.04 25.93
CA VAL A 226 11.12 -0.76 26.62
C VAL A 226 11.92 0.27 25.81
N ILE A 227 11.24 1.28 25.31
CA ILE A 227 11.90 2.44 24.71
C ILE A 227 12.09 3.46 25.83
N SER A 228 13.32 3.89 26.06
CA SER A 228 13.65 4.91 27.07
C SER A 228 14.02 6.20 26.36
N LEU A 229 13.08 7.14 26.26
CA LEU A 229 13.29 8.42 25.61
C LEU A 229 13.75 9.45 26.64
N THR A 230 14.97 9.96 26.50
CA THR A 230 15.60 10.88 27.48
C THR A 230 16.47 11.91 26.76
N ASP A 231 16.51 13.15 27.26
CA ASP A 231 17.44 14.18 26.79
C ASP A 231 18.59 14.46 27.76
N GLY A 232 18.49 13.90 28.96
CA GLY A 232 19.42 14.06 30.06
C GLY A 232 20.09 12.75 30.47
N ASP A 233 21.14 12.93 31.26
CA ASP A 233 21.83 11.83 31.97
C ASP A 233 21.04 11.47 33.24
N GLU A 234 21.25 10.26 33.76
CA GLU A 234 20.64 9.83 35.02
C GLU A 234 21.06 10.74 36.18
N THR A 235 20.10 11.36 36.88
CA THR A 235 20.43 12.30 37.97
C THR A 235 20.26 11.76 39.39
N CYS A 236 19.65 10.59 39.55
CA CYS A 236 19.25 10.05 40.85
C CYS A 236 20.11 8.88 41.32
N THR A 237 20.96 8.36 40.43
CA THR A 237 21.95 7.34 40.76
C THR A 237 23.17 7.43 39.85
N THR A 238 24.05 6.43 39.88
CA THR A 238 25.19 6.38 38.98
C THR A 238 24.81 5.71 37.66
N PHE A 239 25.44 6.12 36.56
CA PHE A 239 25.30 5.45 35.25
C PHE A 239 25.46 3.91 35.32
N SER A 240 26.39 3.42 36.14
CA SER A 240 26.59 1.97 36.36
C SER A 240 25.31 1.29 36.90
N ASN A 241 24.57 1.97 37.78
CA ASN A 241 23.29 1.46 38.28
C ASN A 241 22.18 1.54 37.24
N THR A 242 22.21 2.51 36.33
CA THR A 242 21.28 2.60 35.18
C THR A 242 21.50 1.44 34.22
N ALA A 243 22.75 1.19 33.81
CA ALA A 243 23.11 0.04 32.99
C ALA A 243 22.77 -1.28 33.70
N ALA A 244 23.02 -1.39 35.01
CA ALA A 244 22.60 -2.57 35.78
C ALA A 244 21.07 -2.76 35.77
N ALA A 245 20.28 -1.69 35.86
CA ALA A 245 18.82 -1.76 35.77
C ALA A 245 18.35 -2.25 34.39
N ALA A 246 18.98 -1.79 33.31
CA ALA A 246 18.72 -2.28 31.95
C ALA A 246 19.05 -3.78 31.78
N ALA A 247 20.20 -4.23 32.31
CA ALA A 247 20.58 -5.65 32.30
C ALA A 247 19.63 -6.52 33.15
N ASP A 248 19.15 -5.96 34.27
CA ASP A 248 18.17 -6.59 35.14
C ASP A 248 16.81 -6.74 34.46
N LEU A 249 16.41 -5.77 33.64
CA LEU A 249 15.19 -5.79 32.83
C LEU A 249 15.31 -6.83 31.69
N LEU A 250 16.48 -6.91 31.05
CA LEU A 250 16.80 -7.93 30.04
C LEU A 250 16.72 -9.36 30.58
N SER A 251 16.80 -9.56 31.89
CA SER A 251 16.76 -10.88 32.55
C SER A 251 15.52 -11.11 33.41
N THR A 252 14.39 -10.50 33.03
CA THR A 252 13.11 -10.55 33.77
C THR A 252 12.65 -12.00 34.02
N GLN A 253 12.44 -12.36 35.28
CA GLN A 253 11.98 -13.70 35.69
C GLN A 253 10.47 -13.72 35.88
N VAL A 254 9.77 -14.63 35.19
CA VAL A 254 8.32 -14.83 35.36
C VAL A 254 8.03 -16.31 35.55
N THR A 255 7.11 -16.63 36.46
CA THR A 255 6.65 -18.02 36.65
C THR A 255 5.42 -18.25 35.79
N VAL A 256 5.57 -19.01 34.71
CA VAL A 256 4.48 -19.37 33.79
C VAL A 256 4.26 -20.88 33.86
N GLY A 257 3.02 -21.32 34.08
CA GLY A 257 2.69 -22.76 34.21
C GLY A 257 3.41 -23.48 35.36
N GLY A 258 3.83 -22.76 36.40
CA GLY A 258 4.59 -23.30 37.54
C GLY A 258 6.09 -23.46 37.30
N GLN A 259 6.62 -23.01 36.15
CA GLN A 259 8.05 -22.97 35.86
C GLN A 259 8.55 -21.53 35.84
N ALA A 260 9.62 -21.23 36.57
CA ALA A 260 10.31 -19.95 36.46
C ALA A 260 11.12 -19.92 35.16
N ARG A 261 10.86 -18.93 34.31
CA ARG A 261 11.56 -18.70 33.04
C ARG A 261 12.08 -17.27 32.97
N THR A 262 13.19 -17.09 32.26
CA THR A 262 13.75 -15.79 31.92
C THR A 262 13.14 -15.29 30.62
N TYR A 263 12.64 -14.06 30.60
CA TYR A 263 12.16 -13.36 29.42
C TYR A 263 13.04 -12.15 29.15
N ARG A 264 13.44 -11.96 27.89
CA ARG A 264 14.32 -10.86 27.46
C ARG A 264 13.55 -9.60 27.15
N VAL A 265 13.36 -8.71 28.13
CA VAL A 265 12.78 -7.38 27.87
C VAL A 265 13.90 -6.43 27.46
N ARG A 266 13.96 -6.10 26.17
CA ARG A 266 15.06 -5.29 25.61
C ARG A 266 14.85 -3.82 25.91
N THR A 267 15.91 -3.11 26.28
CA THR A 267 15.87 -1.65 26.45
C THR A 267 16.46 -0.99 25.21
N LYS A 268 15.71 -0.09 24.57
CA LYS A 268 16.11 0.66 23.38
C LYS A 268 16.11 2.16 23.75
N PRO A 269 17.25 2.73 24.18
CA PRO A 269 17.30 4.13 24.57
C PRO A 269 17.32 5.05 23.34
N ILE A 270 16.64 6.17 23.44
CA ILE A 270 16.67 7.26 22.47
C ILE A 270 17.20 8.51 23.16
N GLY A 271 18.39 8.96 22.76
CA GLY A 271 18.96 10.23 23.21
C GLY A 271 18.37 11.40 22.41
N PHE A 272 17.44 12.13 22.99
CA PHE A 272 16.83 13.29 22.34
C PHE A 272 17.65 14.55 22.58
N GLY A 273 18.14 15.21 21.53
CA GLY A 273 19.03 16.36 21.68
C GLY A 273 20.44 15.98 22.13
N LYS A 274 20.76 14.67 22.14
CA LYS A 274 22.06 14.10 22.44
C LYS A 274 22.84 13.82 21.17
N VAL A 275 24.17 13.82 21.28
CA VAL A 275 25.07 13.52 20.15
C VAL A 275 25.27 12.00 20.08
N PRO A 276 25.25 11.38 18.87
CA PRO A 276 25.53 9.96 18.71
C PRO A 276 26.86 9.53 19.34
N GLY A 277 26.84 8.42 20.08
CA GLY A 277 27.97 7.93 20.86
C GLY A 277 28.02 8.47 22.31
N ASP A 278 26.91 8.97 22.82
CA ASP A 278 26.77 9.36 24.23
C ASP A 278 26.96 8.12 25.13
N ALA A 279 27.87 8.20 26.10
CA ALA A 279 28.28 7.05 26.89
C ALA A 279 27.15 6.43 27.71
N GLU A 280 26.17 7.23 28.14
CA GLU A 280 25.03 6.73 28.90
C GLU A 280 24.03 6.02 28.01
N ILE A 281 23.66 6.64 26.88
CA ILE A 281 22.75 6.06 25.89
C ILE A 281 23.31 4.73 25.35
N GLU A 282 24.57 4.71 24.94
CA GLU A 282 25.22 3.48 24.44
C GLU A 282 25.34 2.41 25.54
N GLY A 283 25.65 2.82 26.77
CA GLY A 283 25.72 1.91 27.91
C GLY A 283 24.39 1.23 28.24
N ILE A 284 23.30 2.00 28.20
CA ILE A 284 21.94 1.48 28.39
C ILE A 284 21.55 0.56 27.21
N ALA A 285 21.89 0.92 25.97
CA ALA A 285 21.60 0.09 24.80
C ALA A 285 22.30 -1.26 24.89
N HIS A 286 23.61 -1.24 25.21
CA HIS A 286 24.41 -2.46 25.35
C HIS A 286 23.90 -3.34 26.50
N ALA A 287 23.71 -2.77 27.69
CA ALA A 287 23.16 -3.51 28.84
C ALA A 287 21.72 -3.98 28.61
N GLY A 288 20.95 -3.23 27.81
CA GLY A 288 19.58 -3.52 27.39
C GLY A 288 19.45 -4.58 26.31
N GLY A 289 20.56 -5.14 25.82
CA GLY A 289 20.60 -6.28 24.90
C GLY A 289 20.93 -5.96 23.45
N ALA A 290 21.43 -4.76 23.16
CA ALA A 290 22.01 -4.45 21.85
C ALA A 290 23.39 -5.14 21.66
N PRO A 291 23.72 -5.59 20.45
CA PRO A 291 25.01 -6.21 20.16
C PRO A 291 26.13 -5.16 20.26
N ASP A 292 27.25 -5.50 20.93
CA ASP A 292 28.45 -4.65 20.98
C ASP A 292 29.20 -4.71 19.66
N VAL A 293 28.95 -3.73 18.78
CA VAL A 293 29.56 -3.67 17.46
C VAL A 293 30.51 -2.48 17.42
N ALA A 294 31.81 -2.77 17.42
CA ALA A 294 32.84 -1.74 17.45
C ALA A 294 32.66 -0.68 16.35
N GLY A 295 32.49 0.58 16.77
CA GLY A 295 32.35 1.74 15.89
C GLY A 295 30.94 1.98 15.35
N VAL A 296 29.95 1.24 15.85
CA VAL A 296 28.52 1.47 15.61
C VAL A 296 27.94 2.07 16.90
N ASN A 297 26.98 2.98 16.75
CA ASN A 297 26.18 3.45 17.87
C ASN A 297 24.95 2.53 17.96
N GLU A 298 24.82 1.82 19.08
CA GLU A 298 23.69 0.93 19.36
C GLU A 298 22.46 1.70 19.86
N GLY A 299 22.67 2.85 20.48
CA GLY A 299 21.64 3.81 20.86
C GLY A 299 21.00 4.50 19.66
N SER A 300 19.73 4.88 19.82
CA SER A 300 19.04 5.75 18.85
C SER A 300 19.14 7.22 19.26
N TYR A 301 19.10 8.11 18.28
CA TYR A 301 19.26 9.55 18.51
C TYR A 301 18.29 10.34 17.64
N ALA A 302 17.81 11.45 18.17
CA ALA A 302 16.93 12.37 17.46
C ALA A 302 17.21 13.80 17.87
N GLN A 303 17.02 14.76 16.97
CA GLN A 303 17.13 16.20 17.24
C GLN A 303 15.80 16.94 17.09
N ASN A 304 14.81 16.33 16.45
CA ASN A 304 13.49 16.93 16.19
C ASN A 304 12.39 15.85 16.13
N GLN A 305 11.15 16.28 15.89
CA GLN A 305 9.99 15.38 15.82
C GLN A 305 10.14 14.31 14.71
N GLU A 306 10.58 14.69 13.51
CA GLU A 306 10.68 13.77 12.38
C GLU A 306 11.73 12.68 12.63
N GLU A 307 12.90 13.08 13.15
CA GLU A 307 13.96 12.13 13.53
C GLU A 307 13.51 11.22 14.68
N LEU A 308 12.77 11.75 15.65
CA LEU A 308 12.25 10.95 16.75
C LEU A 308 11.21 9.94 16.27
N GLN A 309 10.34 10.34 15.34
CA GLN A 309 9.40 9.44 14.69
C GLN A 309 10.13 8.33 13.96
N LEU A 310 11.12 8.69 13.15
CA LEU A 310 11.94 7.71 12.43
C LEU A 310 12.66 6.76 13.40
N ALA A 311 13.21 7.25 14.50
CA ALA A 311 13.89 6.43 15.51
C ALA A 311 12.93 5.41 16.15
N ILE A 312 11.75 5.85 16.59
CA ILE A 312 10.75 4.95 17.19
C ILE A 312 10.24 3.95 16.14
N SER A 313 9.93 4.40 14.92
CA SER A 313 9.47 3.54 13.83
C SER A 313 10.51 2.50 13.42
N ALA A 314 11.79 2.87 13.39
CA ALA A 314 12.88 1.93 13.10
C ALA A 314 13.01 0.86 14.20
N ILE A 315 12.91 1.25 15.47
CA ILE A 315 12.92 0.30 16.60
C ILE A 315 11.75 -0.68 16.47
N ILE A 316 10.54 -0.19 16.17
CA ILE A 316 9.36 -1.05 16.02
C ILE A 316 9.52 -1.98 14.83
N ALA A 317 9.95 -1.48 13.67
CA ALA A 317 10.13 -2.28 12.46
C ALA A 317 11.21 -3.37 12.62
N GLU A 318 12.33 -3.08 13.29
CA GLU A 318 13.36 -4.08 13.65
C GLU A 318 12.81 -5.17 14.60
N SER A 319 11.73 -4.86 15.29
CA SER A 319 11.14 -5.69 16.33
C SER A 319 9.93 -6.49 15.86
N VAL A 320 9.44 -6.24 14.65
CA VAL A 320 8.48 -7.14 14.01
C VAL A 320 9.27 -8.32 13.47
N ARG A 321 8.86 -9.53 13.85
CA ARG A 321 9.45 -10.74 13.29
C ARG A 321 8.81 -11.02 11.94
N SER A 322 9.62 -11.50 11.01
CA SER A 322 9.20 -11.93 9.68
C SER A 322 9.84 -13.29 9.41
N GLU A 323 9.12 -14.17 8.71
CA GLU A 323 9.66 -15.43 8.26
C GLU A 323 10.89 -15.24 7.36
N ALA A 324 11.94 -16.02 7.61
CA ALA A 324 13.06 -16.18 6.70
C ALA A 324 13.07 -17.63 6.22
N CYS A 325 13.29 -17.87 4.92
CA CYS A 325 13.22 -19.20 4.34
C CYS A 325 14.43 -20.03 4.82
N ASN A 326 14.37 -20.63 6.00
CA ASN A 326 15.50 -21.30 6.64
C ASN A 326 15.11 -22.63 7.33
N GLU A 327 13.91 -23.13 7.04
CA GLU A 327 13.32 -24.33 7.61
C GLU A 327 13.04 -24.20 9.12
N ARG A 328 12.82 -22.99 9.60
CA ARG A 328 12.42 -22.70 10.99
C ARG A 328 11.27 -21.70 10.98
N ASP A 329 10.48 -21.83 12.03
CA ASP A 329 9.43 -20.89 12.42
C ASP A 329 10.11 -19.68 13.10
N ASP A 330 10.36 -18.62 12.33
CA ASP A 330 11.07 -17.41 12.74
C ASP A 330 10.13 -16.31 13.25
N ASP A 331 8.88 -16.31 12.80
CA ASP A 331 7.82 -15.42 13.27
C ASP A 331 6.93 -16.03 14.36
N CYS A 332 7.09 -17.33 14.61
CA CYS A 332 6.43 -18.12 15.65
C CYS A 332 4.92 -18.28 15.48
N ASP A 333 4.43 -18.32 14.25
CA ASP A 333 3.03 -18.62 13.95
C ASP A 333 2.69 -20.12 14.05
N GLY A 334 3.72 -20.97 14.18
CA GLY A 334 3.61 -22.43 14.33
C GLY A 334 3.71 -23.19 13.00
N LEU A 335 3.88 -22.50 11.89
CA LEU A 335 4.18 -23.02 10.58
C LEU A 335 5.69 -22.80 10.28
N VAL A 336 6.17 -23.22 9.12
CA VAL A 336 7.60 -23.13 8.77
C VAL A 336 7.74 -22.65 7.33
N ASP A 337 8.29 -21.45 7.15
CA ASP A 337 8.52 -20.77 5.88
C ASP A 337 7.25 -20.64 4.98
N GLU A 338 6.08 -20.46 5.57
CA GLU A 338 4.76 -20.38 4.90
C GLU A 338 4.56 -19.09 4.11
N ASP A 339 5.23 -18.01 4.50
CA ASP A 339 5.24 -16.74 3.75
C ASP A 339 5.94 -16.86 2.38
N PHE A 340 6.67 -17.96 2.15
CA PHE A 340 7.33 -18.26 0.89
C PHE A 340 6.45 -19.14 0.00
N LEU A 341 5.41 -18.54 -0.60
CA LEU A 341 4.41 -19.21 -1.46
C LEU A 341 5.00 -20.12 -2.56
N SER A 342 6.19 -19.80 -3.06
CA SER A 342 6.86 -20.59 -4.08
C SER A 342 7.54 -21.84 -3.52
N LYS A 343 7.79 -21.96 -2.21
CA LYS A 343 8.48 -23.09 -1.60
C LYS A 343 7.71 -24.39 -1.85
N GLY A 344 8.41 -25.41 -2.33
CA GLY A 344 7.83 -26.71 -2.69
C GLY A 344 7.11 -26.75 -4.05
N THR A 345 6.92 -25.63 -4.74
CA THR A 345 6.36 -25.63 -6.11
C THR A 345 7.35 -26.24 -7.11
N ALA A 346 6.81 -26.82 -8.19
CA ALA A 346 7.64 -27.39 -9.26
C ALA A 346 8.35 -26.29 -10.05
N CYS A 347 9.60 -26.55 -10.44
CA CYS A 347 10.40 -25.64 -11.27
C CYS A 347 11.23 -26.44 -12.29
N SER A 348 11.80 -25.74 -13.28
CA SER A 348 12.69 -26.32 -14.29
C SER A 348 13.83 -25.36 -14.61
N ASP A 349 14.90 -25.88 -15.21
CA ASP A 349 16.06 -25.10 -15.68
C ASP A 349 15.78 -24.26 -16.93
N GLY A 350 14.65 -24.53 -17.60
CA GLY A 350 14.21 -23.79 -18.78
C GLY A 350 14.69 -24.38 -20.09
N GLU A 351 15.39 -25.52 -20.05
CA GLU A 351 15.78 -26.29 -21.24
C GLU A 351 14.54 -26.93 -21.90
N LEU A 352 14.69 -27.30 -23.17
CA LEU A 352 13.63 -27.89 -24.01
C LEU A 352 13.84 -29.40 -24.19
N GLY A 353 12.83 -30.07 -24.72
CA GLY A 353 12.91 -31.48 -25.08
C GLY A 353 13.31 -32.41 -23.93
N VAL A 354 14.13 -33.42 -24.26
CA VAL A 354 14.66 -34.38 -23.29
C VAL A 354 15.66 -33.74 -22.32
N CYS A 355 16.20 -32.57 -22.64
CA CYS A 355 17.15 -31.84 -21.79
C CYS A 355 16.49 -31.12 -20.63
N ARG A 356 15.16 -30.98 -20.62
CA ARG A 356 14.46 -30.22 -19.58
C ARG A 356 14.65 -30.83 -18.20
N GLY A 357 15.45 -30.18 -17.36
CA GLY A 357 15.60 -30.54 -15.97
C GLY A 357 14.40 -30.10 -15.15
N THR A 358 13.94 -30.98 -14.24
CA THR A 358 12.85 -30.69 -13.31
C THR A 358 13.32 -30.72 -11.86
N GLY A 359 12.66 -29.90 -11.04
CA GLY A 359 13.03 -29.71 -9.65
C GLY A 359 11.91 -29.11 -8.84
N SER A 360 12.25 -28.73 -7.62
CA SER A 360 11.35 -27.99 -6.73
C SER A 360 12.02 -26.72 -6.24
N MET A 361 11.21 -25.72 -5.96
CA MET A 361 11.64 -24.50 -5.31
C MET A 361 12.01 -24.81 -3.86
N VAL A 362 13.26 -24.56 -3.50
CA VAL A 362 13.81 -24.72 -2.15
C VAL A 362 14.26 -23.38 -1.61
N CYS A 363 14.50 -23.27 -0.30
CA CYS A 363 15.06 -22.06 0.26
C CYS A 363 16.46 -21.76 -0.31
N ARG A 364 16.73 -20.47 -0.55
CA ARG A 364 18.08 -19.98 -0.84
C ARG A 364 18.95 -20.15 0.39
N ALA A 365 20.25 -20.31 0.17
CA ALA A 365 21.22 -20.41 1.25
C ALA A 365 21.31 -19.13 2.11
N ASP A 366 20.84 -17.99 1.60
CA ASP A 366 20.79 -16.70 2.31
C ASP A 366 19.49 -16.46 3.09
N GLY A 367 18.50 -17.35 2.97
CA GLY A 367 17.19 -17.24 3.63
C GLY A 367 16.25 -16.16 3.07
N THR A 368 16.64 -15.44 2.01
CA THR A 368 15.89 -14.27 1.49
C THR A 368 14.75 -14.63 0.54
N GLY A 369 14.55 -15.92 0.28
CA GLY A 369 13.54 -16.40 -0.64
C GLY A 369 13.82 -17.81 -1.13
N THR A 370 13.11 -18.21 -2.18
CA THR A 370 13.27 -19.53 -2.79
C THR A 370 14.12 -19.48 -4.07
N GLN A 371 14.77 -20.59 -4.39
CA GLN A 371 15.46 -20.83 -5.65
C GLN A 371 15.08 -22.21 -6.19
N CYS A 372 15.14 -22.38 -7.51
CA CYS A 372 14.91 -23.68 -8.10
C CYS A 372 16.09 -24.61 -7.82
N HIS A 373 15.82 -25.78 -7.22
CA HIS A 373 16.78 -26.86 -7.09
C HIS A 373 16.38 -27.99 -8.05
N ILE A 374 17.18 -28.15 -9.11
CA ILE A 374 17.00 -29.20 -10.10
C ILE A 374 17.46 -30.53 -9.49
N ALA A 375 16.50 -31.39 -9.19
CA ALA A 375 16.74 -32.73 -8.65
C ALA A 375 16.92 -33.76 -9.77
N ASP A 376 16.30 -33.51 -10.93
CA ASP A 376 16.43 -34.32 -12.14
C ASP A 376 16.91 -33.41 -13.28
N PRO A 377 18.20 -33.42 -13.64
CA PRO A 377 18.80 -32.49 -14.61
C PRO A 377 18.47 -32.78 -16.08
N GLY A 378 17.54 -33.69 -16.37
CA GLY A 378 17.20 -34.06 -17.74
C GLY A 378 18.32 -34.85 -18.44
N GLY A 379 18.10 -35.11 -19.74
CA GLY A 379 19.06 -35.77 -20.62
C GLY A 379 20.13 -34.81 -21.16
N THR A 380 21.21 -35.36 -21.71
CA THR A 380 22.21 -34.57 -22.44
C THR A 380 21.86 -34.52 -23.92
N ALA A 381 21.91 -33.33 -24.53
CA ALA A 381 21.69 -33.14 -25.96
C ALA A 381 22.52 -34.12 -26.81
N SER A 382 21.85 -34.81 -27.73
CA SER A 382 22.42 -35.78 -28.65
C SER A 382 21.75 -35.64 -30.02
N ALA A 383 22.43 -36.01 -31.10
CA ALA A 383 21.86 -35.84 -32.44
C ALA A 383 20.50 -36.54 -32.58
N GLU A 384 19.59 -35.88 -33.30
CA GLU A 384 18.23 -36.36 -33.55
C GLU A 384 18.17 -37.83 -33.97
N ILE A 385 17.31 -38.55 -33.27
CA ILE A 385 16.92 -39.93 -33.53
C ILE A 385 15.43 -39.84 -33.73
N CYS A 386 14.91 -40.33 -34.86
CA CYS A 386 13.51 -40.11 -35.27
C CYS A 386 12.51 -40.87 -34.33
N ASP A 387 12.42 -40.46 -33.07
CA ASP A 387 11.66 -41.07 -31.99
C ASP A 387 10.57 -40.15 -31.42
N GLY A 388 10.39 -38.97 -32.03
CA GLY A 388 9.36 -38.00 -31.65
C GLY A 388 9.68 -37.22 -30.39
N LEU A 389 10.94 -37.26 -29.93
CA LEU A 389 11.47 -36.44 -28.85
C LEU A 389 12.51 -35.47 -29.43
N ASP A 390 12.54 -34.26 -28.91
CA ASP A 390 13.59 -33.26 -29.19
C ASP A 390 14.87 -33.68 -28.44
N ASN A 391 15.76 -34.37 -29.16
CA ASN A 391 16.92 -35.08 -28.60
C ASN A 391 18.17 -34.19 -28.55
N ASP A 392 18.26 -33.19 -29.43
CA ASP A 392 19.33 -32.21 -29.51
C ASP A 392 18.99 -30.86 -28.84
N CYS A 393 17.73 -30.72 -28.41
CA CYS A 393 17.22 -29.67 -27.53
C CYS A 393 17.20 -28.27 -28.19
N ASP A 394 17.04 -28.23 -29.51
CA ASP A 394 16.95 -26.99 -30.28
C ASP A 394 15.51 -26.41 -30.34
N GLY A 395 14.54 -27.13 -29.78
CA GLY A 395 13.13 -26.74 -29.71
C GLY A 395 12.29 -27.15 -30.92
N LEU A 396 12.89 -27.84 -31.88
CA LEU A 396 12.20 -28.56 -32.95
C LEU A 396 12.18 -30.06 -32.60
N THR A 397 11.50 -30.88 -33.40
CA THR A 397 11.43 -32.32 -33.17
C THR A 397 11.78 -33.01 -34.48
N ASP A 398 12.80 -33.88 -34.46
CA ASP A 398 13.27 -34.70 -35.57
C ASP A 398 13.79 -33.91 -36.80
N GLU A 399 14.43 -32.76 -36.60
CA GLU A 399 15.02 -31.89 -37.65
C GLU A 399 16.42 -32.34 -38.11
N GLY A 400 16.47 -33.47 -38.81
CA GLY A 400 17.70 -34.00 -39.37
C GLY A 400 17.45 -34.91 -40.56
N ALA A 401 18.52 -35.40 -41.19
CA ALA A 401 18.42 -36.32 -42.33
C ALA A 401 17.95 -37.71 -41.89
N CYS A 402 16.67 -37.84 -41.52
CA CYS A 402 15.91 -39.09 -41.57
C CYS A 402 15.74 -39.48 -43.06
N GLN A 403 16.83 -39.87 -43.74
CA GLN A 403 16.75 -40.50 -45.07
C GLN A 403 16.34 -41.96 -44.88
N GLY A 404 15.05 -42.19 -45.15
CA GLY A 404 14.35 -43.46 -44.96
C GLY A 404 15.11 -44.69 -45.44
N THR A 405 15.27 -45.63 -44.52
CA THR A 405 15.43 -47.05 -44.83
C THR A 405 14.05 -47.67 -44.77
N CYS A 406 13.49 -48.12 -45.90
CA CYS A 406 12.27 -48.94 -45.91
C CYS A 406 12.55 -50.18 -45.04
N GLY A 407 11.70 -50.42 -44.04
CA GLY A 407 11.78 -51.59 -43.18
C GLY A 407 11.06 -52.75 -43.86
N ASP A 408 11.48 -54.00 -43.62
CA ASP A 408 10.82 -55.20 -44.17
C ASP A 408 9.38 -55.42 -43.63
N VAL A 409 8.80 -54.47 -42.91
CA VAL A 409 7.53 -54.57 -42.18
C VAL A 409 6.74 -53.27 -42.35
N GLU A 410 5.61 -53.37 -43.03
CA GLU A 410 4.63 -52.30 -43.19
C GLU A 410 4.09 -51.84 -41.82
N LEU A 411 4.13 -50.54 -41.51
CA LEU A 411 3.53 -49.96 -40.31
C LEU A 411 2.33 -49.09 -40.68
N CYS A 412 1.41 -48.91 -39.74
CA CYS A 412 0.23 -48.09 -39.96
C CYS A 412 0.56 -46.62 -39.71
N ASN A 413 1.18 -45.95 -40.67
CA ASN A 413 1.64 -44.56 -40.55
C ASN A 413 1.40 -43.69 -41.80
N ASN A 414 0.62 -44.18 -42.79
CA ASN A 414 0.30 -43.48 -44.04
C ASN A 414 1.52 -43.27 -44.95
N LEU A 415 2.56 -44.05 -44.71
CA LEU A 415 3.75 -44.17 -45.55
C LEU A 415 3.78 -45.59 -46.11
N ASP A 416 4.42 -45.72 -47.26
CA ASP A 416 4.75 -46.99 -47.89
C ASP A 416 6.07 -47.45 -47.26
N ASP A 417 5.98 -48.14 -46.11
CA ASP A 417 7.13 -48.46 -45.25
C ASP A 417 7.96 -49.63 -45.80
N ASP A 418 7.33 -50.53 -46.55
CA ASP A 418 7.97 -51.66 -47.24
C ASP A 418 8.20 -51.43 -48.75
N CYS A 419 7.76 -50.28 -49.26
CA CYS A 419 8.07 -49.76 -50.59
C CYS A 419 7.48 -50.60 -51.74
N ASP A 420 6.34 -51.27 -51.51
CA ASP A 420 5.62 -52.08 -52.50
C ASP A 420 4.66 -51.28 -53.41
N GLY A 421 4.50 -49.98 -53.13
CA GLY A 421 3.69 -49.04 -53.89
C GLY A 421 2.21 -49.01 -53.50
N LEU A 422 1.82 -49.76 -52.48
CA LEU A 422 0.61 -49.58 -51.72
C LEU A 422 0.94 -48.81 -50.44
N THR A 423 -0.06 -48.47 -49.64
CA THR A 423 0.15 -47.70 -48.41
C THR A 423 -0.74 -48.30 -47.36
N ASP A 424 -0.13 -48.79 -46.28
CA ASP A 424 -0.78 -49.46 -45.15
C ASP A 424 -1.65 -50.68 -45.52
N GLU A 425 -1.25 -51.51 -46.48
CA GLU A 425 -2.04 -52.65 -46.93
C GLU A 425 -1.94 -53.87 -46.01
N GLY A 426 -3.06 -54.60 -45.86
CA GLY A 426 -3.08 -55.87 -45.13
C GLY A 426 -2.82 -55.78 -43.62
N LEU A 427 -2.62 -54.58 -43.08
CA LEU A 427 -2.35 -54.35 -41.66
C LEU A 427 -3.61 -54.49 -40.81
N THR A 428 -3.61 -55.50 -39.94
CA THR A 428 -4.62 -55.69 -38.89
C THR A 428 -3.95 -55.94 -37.55
N ARG A 429 -4.44 -55.32 -36.48
CA ARG A 429 -3.99 -55.61 -35.11
C ARG A 429 -5.17 -55.82 -34.17
N GLY A 430 -4.91 -56.50 -33.05
CA GLY A 430 -5.86 -56.58 -31.95
C GLY A 430 -6.06 -55.21 -31.30
N CYS A 431 -7.29 -54.89 -30.93
CA CYS A 431 -7.66 -53.67 -30.22
C CYS A 431 -8.63 -54.00 -29.08
N GLY A 432 -8.71 -53.15 -28.05
CA GLY A 432 -9.54 -53.41 -26.87
C GLY A 432 -8.95 -54.45 -25.89
N THR A 433 -9.69 -54.75 -24.83
CA THR A 433 -9.30 -55.66 -23.74
C THR A 433 -10.42 -56.67 -23.47
N ASP A 434 -10.09 -57.83 -22.87
CA ASP A 434 -11.07 -58.82 -22.39
C ASP A 434 -11.28 -58.68 -20.86
N VAL A 435 -11.24 -57.44 -20.36
CA VAL A 435 -11.42 -57.10 -18.93
C VAL A 435 -12.82 -56.51 -18.75
N GLY A 436 -13.56 -57.00 -17.75
CA GLY A 436 -14.90 -56.49 -17.46
C GLY A 436 -15.94 -56.81 -18.55
N GLN A 437 -16.65 -55.78 -19.01
CA GLN A 437 -17.60 -55.85 -20.14
C GLN A 437 -16.97 -55.60 -21.51
N CYS A 438 -15.67 -55.27 -21.54
CA CYS A 438 -14.96 -55.12 -22.80
C CYS A 438 -14.74 -56.46 -23.48
N ALA A 439 -14.73 -56.42 -24.80
CA ALA A 439 -14.34 -57.55 -25.64
C ALA A 439 -13.25 -57.07 -26.60
N ALA A 440 -12.16 -57.81 -26.68
CA ALA A 440 -11.12 -57.56 -27.65
C ALA A 440 -11.68 -57.69 -29.08
N GLY A 441 -11.26 -56.78 -29.95
CA GLY A 441 -11.60 -56.72 -31.35
C GLY A 441 -10.35 -56.64 -32.23
N THR A 442 -10.58 -56.40 -33.51
CA THR A 442 -9.53 -56.22 -34.52
C THR A 442 -9.78 -54.91 -35.25
N GLU A 443 -8.74 -54.11 -35.42
CA GLU A 443 -8.76 -52.89 -36.22
C GLU A 443 -7.86 -53.03 -37.44
N THR A 444 -8.20 -52.30 -38.49
CA THR A 444 -7.50 -52.33 -39.79
C THR A 444 -6.89 -50.96 -40.04
N CYS A 445 -5.67 -50.92 -40.56
CA CYS A 445 -5.08 -49.63 -40.90
C CYS A 445 -5.75 -49.05 -42.16
N VAL A 446 -6.13 -47.78 -42.10
CA VAL A 446 -6.61 -47.02 -43.26
C VAL A 446 -6.01 -45.62 -43.19
N ALA A 447 -5.13 -45.28 -44.14
CA ALA A 447 -4.46 -43.98 -44.24
C ALA A 447 -3.67 -43.58 -42.99
N GLY A 448 -2.83 -44.48 -42.49
CA GLY A 448 -1.97 -44.36 -41.32
C GLY A 448 -2.67 -44.25 -39.98
N VAL A 449 -3.97 -44.57 -39.97
CA VAL A 449 -4.76 -44.57 -38.76
C VAL A 449 -5.43 -45.92 -38.64
N TRP A 450 -5.26 -46.55 -37.48
CA TRP A 450 -6.02 -47.74 -37.15
C TRP A 450 -7.50 -47.38 -37.01
N GLN A 451 -8.32 -47.96 -37.86
CA GLN A 451 -9.75 -47.67 -37.96
C GLN A 451 -10.57 -48.95 -37.92
N GLY A 452 -11.84 -48.81 -37.57
CA GLY A 452 -12.78 -49.94 -37.60
C GLY A 452 -12.57 -50.99 -36.51
N CYS A 453 -11.98 -50.61 -35.36
CA CYS A 453 -11.93 -51.48 -34.18
C CYS A 453 -13.34 -51.96 -33.82
N ASN A 454 -13.59 -53.26 -33.97
CA ASN A 454 -14.87 -53.87 -33.64
C ASN A 454 -14.96 -54.33 -32.18
N ALA A 455 -14.02 -53.87 -31.33
CA ALA A 455 -14.03 -54.14 -29.90
C ALA A 455 -15.20 -53.44 -29.22
N THR A 456 -15.74 -54.06 -28.18
CA THR A 456 -16.59 -53.35 -27.21
C THR A 456 -15.64 -52.58 -26.30
N GLY A 457 -15.50 -51.28 -26.54
CA GLY A 457 -14.61 -50.40 -25.78
C GLY A 457 -15.15 -50.05 -24.39
N PRO A 458 -14.30 -49.51 -23.49
CA PRO A 458 -14.71 -49.13 -22.16
C PRO A 458 -15.74 -48.00 -22.23
N THR A 459 -16.85 -48.17 -21.55
CA THR A 459 -17.83 -47.12 -21.30
C THR A 459 -17.61 -46.53 -19.91
N PRO A 460 -18.02 -45.28 -19.63
CA PRO A 460 -17.93 -44.73 -18.28
C PRO A 460 -18.53 -45.70 -17.26
N GLU A 461 -17.85 -45.85 -16.12
CA GLU A 461 -18.27 -46.78 -15.08
C GLU A 461 -19.68 -46.45 -14.59
N VAL A 462 -20.55 -47.45 -14.55
CA VAL A 462 -21.91 -47.33 -14.04
C VAL A 462 -22.00 -48.23 -12.81
N CYS A 463 -22.69 -47.76 -11.78
CA CYS A 463 -22.88 -48.52 -10.54
C CYS A 463 -23.90 -49.66 -10.77
N ASP A 464 -23.51 -50.67 -11.55
CA ASP A 464 -24.35 -51.79 -11.98
C ASP A 464 -23.77 -53.16 -11.59
N GLY A 465 -22.64 -53.18 -10.90
CA GLY A 465 -21.98 -54.43 -10.52
C GLY A 465 -21.25 -55.06 -11.70
N LEU A 466 -20.87 -54.30 -12.72
CA LEU A 466 -20.03 -54.73 -13.84
C LEU A 466 -18.91 -53.72 -14.01
N ASP A 467 -17.76 -54.19 -14.49
CA ASP A 467 -16.62 -53.34 -14.84
C ASP A 467 -16.86 -52.81 -16.27
N ASN A 468 -17.47 -51.63 -16.39
CA ASN A 468 -17.87 -51.04 -17.67
C ASN A 468 -16.71 -50.27 -18.32
N ASN A 469 -15.80 -49.72 -17.50
CA ASN A 469 -14.65 -48.95 -17.96
C ASN A 469 -13.38 -49.82 -18.14
N CYS A 470 -13.46 -51.10 -17.80
CA CYS A 470 -12.50 -52.16 -18.09
C CYS A 470 -11.12 -51.94 -17.45
N ASP A 471 -11.10 -51.29 -16.28
CA ASP A 471 -9.89 -51.01 -15.50
C ASP A 471 -9.54 -52.12 -14.49
N GLY A 472 -10.39 -53.15 -14.37
CA GLY A 472 -10.23 -54.28 -13.49
C GLY A 472 -10.86 -54.10 -12.10
N ALA A 473 -11.48 -52.95 -11.82
CA ALA A 473 -12.22 -52.68 -10.59
C ALA A 473 -13.73 -52.57 -10.86
N GLN A 474 -14.47 -53.58 -10.45
CA GLN A 474 -15.94 -53.56 -10.48
C GLN A 474 -16.49 -52.42 -9.59
N ASP A 475 -17.15 -51.45 -10.19
CA ASP A 475 -17.74 -50.27 -9.54
C ASP A 475 -16.72 -49.42 -8.73
N GLY A 476 -15.49 -49.22 -9.21
CA GLY A 476 -14.39 -48.59 -8.48
C GLY A 476 -14.42 -47.06 -8.31
N PHE A 477 -15.58 -46.42 -8.38
CA PHE A 477 -15.69 -44.95 -8.46
C PHE A 477 -16.56 -44.34 -7.35
N ALA A 478 -16.24 -43.09 -7.02
CA ALA A 478 -17.02 -42.26 -6.12
C ALA A 478 -17.66 -41.12 -6.91
N GLU A 479 -18.88 -40.76 -6.55
CA GLU A 479 -19.52 -39.57 -7.09
C GLU A 479 -19.98 -38.64 -5.96
N SER A 480 -20.06 -37.36 -6.29
CA SER A 480 -20.69 -36.38 -5.42
C SER A 480 -22.14 -36.74 -5.19
N CYS A 481 -22.58 -36.69 -3.95
CA CYS A 481 -23.96 -36.86 -3.57
C CYS A 481 -24.43 -35.67 -2.76
N SER A 482 -25.71 -35.38 -2.90
CA SER A 482 -26.41 -34.45 -2.04
C SER A 482 -27.76 -35.08 -1.75
N THR A 483 -27.98 -35.47 -0.50
CA THR A 483 -29.31 -35.89 -0.04
C THR A 483 -30.09 -34.72 0.56
N ILE A 484 -29.47 -33.55 0.57
CA ILE A 484 -29.95 -32.29 1.11
C ILE A 484 -31.15 -31.78 0.30
N PRO A 485 -32.34 -31.71 0.90
CA PRO A 485 -33.50 -31.11 0.24
C PRO A 485 -33.42 -29.58 0.34
N GLY A 486 -33.17 -28.89 -0.78
CA GLY A 486 -33.47 -27.47 -0.92
C GLY A 486 -32.30 -26.47 -0.87
N GLY A 487 -31.08 -26.88 -0.49
CA GLY A 487 -29.89 -26.01 -0.50
C GLY A 487 -28.94 -26.33 -1.66
N ASN A 488 -28.20 -25.33 -2.17
CA ASN A 488 -27.15 -25.58 -3.15
C ASN A 488 -25.85 -25.99 -2.42
N PRO A 489 -25.31 -27.20 -2.67
CA PRO A 489 -24.09 -27.68 -2.00
C PRO A 489 -22.78 -26.98 -2.45
N GLN A 490 -22.87 -25.92 -3.26
CA GLN A 490 -21.75 -25.09 -3.71
C GLN A 490 -21.85 -23.63 -3.22
N VAL A 491 -22.76 -23.37 -2.29
CA VAL A 491 -23.16 -22.04 -1.84
C VAL A 491 -23.16 -22.03 -0.31
N GLY A 492 -22.68 -20.93 0.28
CA GLY A 492 -22.56 -20.77 1.72
C GLY A 492 -21.69 -21.83 2.40
N ILE A 493 -22.10 -22.25 3.60
CA ILE A 493 -21.38 -23.28 4.37
C ILE A 493 -21.66 -24.71 3.87
N CYS A 494 -22.64 -24.87 2.96
CA CYS A 494 -23.05 -26.17 2.48
C CYS A 494 -21.99 -26.79 1.59
N ARG A 495 -21.81 -28.10 1.76
CA ARG A 495 -20.96 -28.91 0.88
C ARG A 495 -21.61 -30.24 0.58
N ALA A 496 -21.49 -30.68 -0.66
CA ALA A 496 -21.89 -32.01 -1.08
C ALA A 496 -21.07 -33.07 -0.33
N GLY A 497 -21.69 -34.22 -0.06
CA GLY A 497 -20.96 -35.39 0.41
C GLY A 497 -20.42 -36.21 -0.76
N LEU A 498 -19.71 -37.30 -0.43
CA LEU A 498 -19.28 -38.30 -1.39
C LEU A 498 -19.95 -39.63 -1.08
N ARG A 499 -20.42 -40.32 -2.14
CA ARG A 499 -20.87 -41.71 -2.05
C ARG A 499 -20.00 -42.56 -2.96
N VAL A 500 -19.52 -43.66 -2.42
CA VAL A 500 -18.67 -44.61 -3.13
C VAL A 500 -19.55 -45.75 -3.60
N CYS A 501 -19.54 -46.06 -4.90
CA CYS A 501 -20.06 -47.33 -5.36
C CYS A 501 -19.02 -48.39 -5.04
N THR A 502 -19.43 -49.55 -4.55
CA THR A 502 -18.48 -50.64 -4.29
C THR A 502 -19.11 -51.95 -4.72
N ALA A 503 -18.29 -52.86 -5.26
CA ALA A 503 -18.71 -54.23 -5.56
C ALA A 503 -19.36 -54.94 -4.35
N ALA A 504 -18.93 -54.62 -3.12
CA ALA A 504 -19.50 -55.16 -1.89
C ALA A 504 -20.95 -54.72 -1.63
N GLY A 505 -21.39 -53.61 -2.23
CA GLY A 505 -22.76 -53.09 -2.19
C GLY A 505 -23.70 -53.72 -3.24
N GLY A 506 -23.19 -54.58 -4.13
CA GLY A 506 -23.97 -55.24 -5.18
C GLY A 506 -24.44 -54.30 -6.30
N GLY A 507 -23.59 -53.37 -6.75
CA GLY A 507 -23.97 -52.36 -7.75
C GLY A 507 -24.89 -51.30 -7.17
N SER A 508 -24.57 -50.77 -5.99
CA SER A 508 -25.34 -49.71 -5.35
C SER A 508 -24.42 -48.77 -4.57
N PHE A 509 -24.68 -47.47 -4.70
CA PHE A 509 -23.96 -46.45 -3.94
C PHE A 509 -24.25 -46.56 -2.45
N GLY A 510 -23.21 -46.39 -1.63
CA GLY A 510 -23.34 -46.26 -0.18
C GLY A 510 -24.07 -44.98 0.26
N THR A 511 -24.18 -44.76 1.57
CA THR A 511 -24.74 -43.52 2.11
C THR A 511 -23.84 -42.33 1.79
N CYS A 512 -24.43 -41.14 1.64
CA CYS A 512 -23.68 -39.92 1.42
C CYS A 512 -22.89 -39.54 2.69
N LEU A 513 -21.56 -39.48 2.60
CA LEU A 513 -20.68 -39.18 3.73
C LEU A 513 -20.07 -37.78 3.56
N GLY A 514 -20.08 -36.99 4.64
CA GLY A 514 -19.43 -35.67 4.69
C GLY A 514 -20.28 -34.48 4.21
N GLU A 515 -21.55 -34.70 3.87
CA GLU A 515 -22.46 -33.62 3.45
C GLU A 515 -22.78 -32.66 4.61
N VAL A 516 -22.79 -31.35 4.31
CA VAL A 516 -23.25 -30.29 5.23
C VAL A 516 -24.45 -29.63 4.56
N GLY A 517 -25.63 -29.80 5.17
CA GLY A 517 -26.89 -29.26 4.67
C GLY A 517 -27.24 -27.89 5.26
N PRO A 518 -28.22 -27.21 4.64
CA PRO A 518 -28.67 -25.89 5.00
C PRO A 518 -29.31 -25.92 6.38
N ARG A 519 -29.07 -24.87 7.13
CA ARG A 519 -29.59 -24.62 8.47
C ARG A 519 -30.21 -23.24 8.45
N ALA A 520 -31.11 -22.96 9.39
CA ALA A 520 -31.71 -21.63 9.45
C ALA A 520 -30.62 -20.56 9.66
N GLU A 521 -30.71 -19.50 8.87
CA GLU A 521 -29.82 -18.34 8.94
C GLU A 521 -29.67 -17.83 10.37
N SER A 522 -28.42 -17.61 10.75
CA SER A 522 -28.05 -16.96 12.00
C SER A 522 -27.19 -15.77 11.63
N CYS A 523 -27.48 -14.60 12.18
CA CYS A 523 -26.74 -13.37 11.89
C CYS A 523 -25.25 -13.51 12.28
N ASN A 524 -24.43 -14.03 11.38
CA ASN A 524 -23.07 -14.49 11.62
C ASN A 524 -22.16 -14.30 10.39
N THR A 525 -22.63 -13.59 9.35
CA THR A 525 -21.91 -13.31 8.09
C THR A 525 -21.66 -14.53 7.20
N LEU A 526 -22.26 -15.67 7.52
CA LEU A 526 -22.23 -16.88 6.73
C LEU A 526 -23.62 -17.15 6.17
N ASP A 527 -23.66 -17.70 4.96
CA ASP A 527 -24.86 -18.23 4.31
C ASP A 527 -25.05 -19.68 4.84
N ASP A 528 -25.80 -19.80 5.93
CA ASP A 528 -26.06 -21.03 6.70
C ASP A 528 -27.09 -21.94 6.01
N ASP A 529 -28.00 -21.36 5.23
CA ASP A 529 -29.12 -21.98 4.55
C ASP A 529 -28.90 -22.20 3.05
N CYS A 530 -27.78 -21.69 2.55
CA CYS A 530 -27.17 -22.01 1.27
C CYS A 530 -28.07 -21.65 0.08
N ASP A 531 -28.83 -20.57 0.22
CA ASP A 531 -29.67 -19.99 -0.83
C ASP A 531 -28.93 -18.96 -1.71
N GLY A 532 -27.73 -18.55 -1.28
CA GLY A 532 -26.84 -17.63 -2.01
C GLY A 532 -26.94 -16.18 -1.58
N VAL A 533 -27.74 -15.90 -0.56
CA VAL A 533 -27.73 -14.65 0.19
C VAL A 533 -27.10 -14.94 1.55
N VAL A 534 -26.51 -13.91 2.17
CA VAL A 534 -25.90 -14.03 3.50
C VAL A 534 -26.82 -13.35 4.50
N ASP A 535 -27.16 -14.03 5.59
CA ASP A 535 -27.94 -13.53 6.72
C ASP A 535 -29.37 -13.06 6.36
N GLU A 536 -29.97 -13.57 5.29
CA GLU A 536 -31.38 -13.31 4.95
C GLU A 536 -32.33 -13.91 5.99
N ASP A 537 -33.52 -13.32 6.13
CA ASP A 537 -34.50 -13.73 7.15
C ASP A 537 -34.00 -13.70 8.61
N THR A 538 -32.85 -13.05 8.89
CA THR A 538 -32.36 -12.75 10.24
C THR A 538 -32.77 -11.34 10.68
N GLY A 539 -33.68 -11.28 11.66
CA GLY A 539 -34.24 -10.03 12.18
C GLY A 539 -35.76 -10.03 12.25
N GLY A 540 -36.37 -8.85 12.42
CA GLY A 540 -37.82 -8.66 12.48
C GLY A 540 -38.42 -8.70 13.88
N ALA A 541 -37.61 -8.88 14.92
CA ALA A 541 -38.09 -8.78 16.30
C ALA A 541 -38.28 -7.31 16.69
N ASP A 542 -39.38 -7.01 17.38
CA ASP A 542 -39.60 -5.69 17.97
C ASP A 542 -38.42 -5.36 18.88
N CYS A 543 -37.78 -4.23 18.62
CA CYS A 543 -36.68 -3.71 19.42
C CYS A 543 -36.93 -2.24 19.73
N SER A 544 -36.24 -1.74 20.75
CA SER A 544 -36.24 -0.32 21.10
C SER A 544 -34.81 0.14 21.28
N SER A 545 -34.42 1.19 20.56
CA SER A 545 -33.13 1.87 20.71
C SER A 545 -33.35 3.32 21.15
N ALA A 546 -32.27 4.10 21.27
CA ALA A 546 -32.35 5.55 21.53
C ALA A 546 -33.20 6.30 20.49
N CYS A 547 -33.31 5.74 19.28
CA CYS A 547 -34.07 6.21 18.12
C CYS A 547 -35.57 5.82 18.11
N GLY A 548 -36.07 5.23 19.20
CA GLY A 548 -37.45 4.75 19.30
C GLY A 548 -37.61 3.25 19.05
N VAL A 549 -38.83 2.84 18.66
CA VAL A 549 -39.18 1.43 18.42
C VAL A 549 -38.95 1.07 16.95
N GLY A 550 -38.33 -0.08 16.72
CA GLY A 550 -37.99 -0.57 15.39
C GLY A 550 -38.03 -2.09 15.34
N THR A 551 -37.49 -2.65 14.25
CA THR A 551 -37.32 -4.10 14.11
C THR A 551 -35.85 -4.42 13.95
N THR A 552 -35.38 -5.51 14.55
CA THR A 552 -33.98 -5.92 14.36
C THR A 552 -33.69 -6.27 12.90
N VAL A 553 -32.50 -5.93 12.41
CA VAL A 553 -31.98 -6.24 11.07
C VAL A 553 -30.53 -6.67 11.25
N CYS A 554 -30.11 -7.73 10.59
CA CYS A 554 -28.72 -8.16 10.63
C CYS A 554 -27.82 -7.26 9.79
N VAL A 555 -26.76 -6.73 10.41
CA VAL A 555 -25.73 -5.93 9.76
C VAL A 555 -24.37 -6.37 10.29
N ASN A 556 -23.46 -6.81 9.41
CA ASN A 556 -22.11 -7.27 9.75
C ASN A 556 -22.07 -8.36 10.85
N GLY A 557 -22.99 -9.33 10.82
CA GLY A 557 -23.03 -10.43 11.80
C GLY A 557 -23.53 -10.04 13.18
N GLN A 558 -24.20 -8.89 13.32
CA GLN A 558 -24.89 -8.49 14.55
C GLN A 558 -26.33 -8.01 14.26
N LEU A 559 -27.29 -8.47 15.09
CA LEU A 559 -28.68 -7.99 15.02
C LEU A 559 -28.76 -6.56 15.56
N GLN A 560 -28.88 -5.59 14.66
CA GLN A 560 -29.02 -4.17 14.97
C GLN A 560 -30.48 -3.73 14.94
N CYS A 561 -30.88 -2.78 15.78
CA CYS A 561 -32.26 -2.29 15.78
C CYS A 561 -32.47 -1.24 14.67
N ASN A 562 -33.19 -1.60 13.61
CA ASN A 562 -33.58 -0.66 12.55
C ASN A 562 -34.84 0.09 12.99
N ALA A 563 -34.65 1.13 13.80
CA ALA A 563 -35.64 2.14 14.09
C ALA A 563 -35.57 3.21 12.99
N THR A 564 -36.71 3.55 12.39
CA THR A 564 -36.72 4.50 11.26
C THR A 564 -36.51 5.91 11.77
N ALA A 565 -35.30 6.43 11.58
CA ALA A 565 -34.96 7.80 11.85
C ALA A 565 -35.68 8.75 10.90
N THR A 566 -36.00 9.96 11.38
CA THR A 566 -36.36 11.04 10.46
C THR A 566 -35.11 11.52 9.73
N THR A 567 -35.24 12.27 8.64
CA THR A 567 -34.07 12.71 7.83
C THR A 567 -33.38 13.96 8.36
N SER A 568 -33.85 14.50 9.50
CA SER A 568 -33.33 15.74 10.10
C SER A 568 -33.88 15.93 11.51
N ASP A 569 -33.02 16.22 12.48
CA ASP A 569 -33.39 16.59 13.84
C ASP A 569 -33.79 18.08 13.96
N ALA A 570 -34.92 18.43 13.34
CA ALA A 570 -35.33 19.83 13.15
C ALA A 570 -35.92 20.50 14.41
N THR A 571 -35.97 19.81 15.56
CA THR A 571 -36.70 20.28 16.74
C THR A 571 -35.84 20.21 18.00
N CYS A 572 -35.35 21.36 18.48
CA CYS A 572 -34.62 21.50 19.74
C CYS A 572 -35.42 21.01 20.97
N ASN A 573 -35.40 19.71 21.25
CA ASN A 573 -36.22 19.02 22.24
C ASN A 573 -35.40 18.10 23.17
N GLY A 574 -34.10 17.93 22.90
CA GLY A 574 -33.17 17.13 23.70
C GLY A 574 -33.19 15.64 23.39
N PHE A 575 -33.76 15.23 22.25
CA PHE A 575 -33.75 13.87 21.71
C PHE A 575 -33.11 13.87 20.32
N ASP A 576 -32.42 12.78 19.97
CA ASP A 576 -31.80 12.55 18.67
C ASP A 576 -32.87 11.99 17.70
N ASP A 577 -33.59 12.88 17.01
CA ASP A 577 -34.75 12.53 16.17
C ASP A 577 -34.35 11.96 14.78
N ASP A 578 -33.08 12.08 14.36
CA ASP A 578 -32.55 11.58 13.08
C ASP A 578 -31.40 10.55 13.18
N CYS A 579 -31.02 10.19 14.40
CA CYS A 579 -30.20 9.03 14.74
C CYS A 579 -28.76 9.06 14.23
N ASP A 580 -28.20 10.24 14.04
CA ASP A 580 -26.79 10.38 13.64
C ASP A 580 -25.82 10.30 14.84
N GLY A 581 -26.36 10.16 16.07
CA GLY A 581 -25.60 10.08 17.31
C GLY A 581 -25.32 11.44 17.95
N ARG A 582 -25.91 12.52 17.43
CA ARG A 582 -25.93 13.86 18.00
C ARG A 582 -27.36 14.22 18.38
N ILE A 583 -27.52 15.22 19.23
CA ILE A 583 -28.84 15.64 19.74
C ILE A 583 -29.06 17.07 19.26
N ASP A 584 -30.17 17.32 18.57
CA ASP A 584 -30.65 18.62 18.07
C ASP A 584 -29.63 19.37 17.16
N GLU A 585 -28.80 18.68 16.39
CA GLU A 585 -27.75 19.27 15.53
C GLU A 585 -28.28 19.92 14.25
N ASP A 586 -29.39 19.39 13.73
CA ASP A 586 -30.12 19.92 12.58
C ASP A 586 -31.20 20.95 12.97
N ALA A 587 -31.32 21.28 14.26
CA ALA A 587 -32.28 22.26 14.75
C ALA A 587 -31.93 23.67 14.21
N PRO A 588 -32.86 24.35 13.52
CA PRO A 588 -32.57 25.64 12.90
C PRO A 588 -32.24 26.69 13.97
N PRO A 589 -31.29 27.61 13.71
CA PRO A 589 -30.91 28.64 14.67
C PRO A 589 -32.10 29.52 15.06
N GLY A 590 -32.25 29.78 16.36
CA GLY A 590 -33.36 30.51 17.00
C GLY A 590 -33.40 32.01 16.75
N GLY A 591 -32.70 32.51 15.72
CA GLY A 591 -32.53 33.93 15.42
C GLY A 591 -31.26 34.55 16.02
N ALA A 592 -31.03 35.82 15.68
CA ALA A 592 -29.93 36.61 16.24
C ALA A 592 -30.22 36.94 17.72
N CYS A 593 -29.19 36.86 18.56
CA CYS A 593 -29.24 37.23 19.99
C CYS A 593 -28.53 38.57 20.26
N ASP A 594 -28.75 39.53 19.37
CA ASP A 594 -28.10 40.85 19.20
C ASP A 594 -28.68 41.99 20.07
N GLN A 595 -29.46 41.68 21.11
CA GLN A 595 -30.14 42.68 21.92
C GLN A 595 -29.60 42.74 23.36
N GLY A 596 -28.39 43.29 23.50
CA GLY A 596 -27.91 43.98 24.71
C GLY A 596 -27.38 43.13 25.86
N GLY A 597 -26.15 42.61 25.75
CA GLY A 597 -25.47 42.20 27.00
C GLY A 597 -23.99 41.82 26.92
N THR A 598 -23.53 41.05 25.94
CA THR A 598 -22.20 40.40 26.07
C THR A 598 -21.44 40.03 24.78
N VAL A 599 -22.08 39.86 23.62
CA VAL A 599 -21.41 39.41 22.37
C VAL A 599 -21.99 40.03 21.10
N CYS A 600 -21.13 40.27 20.10
CA CYS A 600 -21.46 40.80 18.78
C CYS A 600 -21.68 39.71 17.74
N GLY A 601 -22.84 39.74 17.06
CA GLY A 601 -23.15 38.82 15.95
C GLY A 601 -23.46 37.38 16.37
N GLY A 602 -23.91 37.17 17.62
CA GLY A 602 -24.24 35.84 18.12
C GLY A 602 -25.55 35.28 17.57
N VAL A 603 -25.60 33.96 17.44
CA VAL A 603 -26.77 33.22 16.97
C VAL A 603 -27.23 32.26 18.05
N SER A 604 -28.53 32.23 18.33
CA SER A 604 -29.09 31.27 19.28
C SER A 604 -29.09 29.88 18.66
N ARG A 605 -28.30 28.95 19.20
CA ARG A 605 -28.20 27.55 18.75
C ARG A 605 -28.70 26.62 19.85
N CYS A 606 -29.31 25.50 19.44
CA CYS A 606 -29.70 24.48 20.39
C CYS A 606 -28.47 23.79 20.98
N VAL A 607 -28.40 23.70 22.31
CA VAL A 607 -27.40 22.93 23.05
C VAL A 607 -28.15 22.20 24.17
N GLY A 608 -28.28 20.87 24.07
CA GLY A 608 -28.93 20.03 25.09
C GLY A 608 -30.42 20.37 25.30
N GLY A 609 -31.19 20.57 24.22
CA GLY A 609 -32.62 20.87 24.27
C GLY A 609 -32.98 22.31 24.68
N GLN A 610 -32.01 23.24 24.72
CA GLN A 610 -32.27 24.68 24.96
C GLN A 610 -31.48 25.57 24.00
N TYR A 611 -32.08 26.69 23.56
CA TYR A 611 -31.39 27.69 22.75
C TYR A 611 -30.44 28.54 23.60
N GLN A 612 -29.14 28.44 23.31
CA GLN A 612 -28.06 29.22 23.89
C GLN A 612 -27.43 30.13 22.84
N CYS A 613 -27.09 31.36 23.21
CA CYS A 613 -26.37 32.28 22.32
C CYS A 613 -24.93 31.78 22.17
N VAL A 614 -24.58 31.30 20.98
CA VAL A 614 -23.25 30.75 20.65
C VAL A 614 -22.71 31.40 19.40
N GLY A 615 -21.39 31.54 19.37
CA GLY A 615 -20.75 32.43 18.41
C GLY A 615 -21.02 33.89 18.76
N GLY A 616 -20.07 34.73 18.40
CA GLY A 616 -20.08 36.17 18.67
C GLY A 616 -18.85 36.59 19.46
N GLU A 617 -18.21 37.66 18.99
CA GLU A 617 -17.03 38.22 19.63
C GLU A 617 -17.47 38.99 20.89
N PRO A 618 -16.71 38.95 21.99
CA PRO A 618 -16.96 39.85 23.11
C PRO A 618 -16.85 41.30 22.63
N ILE A 619 -17.70 42.19 23.13
CA ILE A 619 -17.61 43.63 22.82
C ILE A 619 -16.20 44.15 23.16
N ARG A 620 -15.57 44.87 22.24
CA ARG A 620 -14.22 45.45 22.35
C ARG A 620 -14.28 46.92 21.94
N GLU A 621 -13.21 47.68 22.19
CA GLU A 621 -13.09 49.02 21.63
C GLU A 621 -13.02 48.95 20.09
N GLU A 622 -13.64 49.93 19.41
CA GLU A 622 -13.69 50.02 17.95
C GLU A 622 -12.30 49.92 17.29
N ALA A 623 -12.21 49.05 16.29
CA ALA A 623 -11.00 48.82 15.51
C ALA A 623 -11.36 48.90 14.04
N CYS A 624 -10.48 49.48 13.22
CA CYS A 624 -10.73 49.60 11.78
C CYS A 624 -10.68 48.23 11.07
N ASP A 625 -11.79 47.51 11.09
CA ASP A 625 -11.91 46.16 10.52
C ASP A 625 -13.29 45.87 9.89
N CYS A 626 -14.10 46.92 9.67
CA CYS A 626 -15.46 46.85 9.13
C CYS A 626 -16.41 45.99 9.95
N ARG A 627 -16.14 45.86 11.23
CA ARG A 627 -17.03 45.22 12.18
C ARG A 627 -17.41 46.25 13.23
N ASP A 628 -18.68 46.18 13.61
CA ASP A 628 -19.21 46.86 14.78
C ASP A 628 -18.71 46.08 15.99
N ASN A 629 -17.55 46.49 16.50
CA ASN A 629 -16.78 45.75 17.52
C ASN A 629 -17.31 46.01 18.92
N ASP A 630 -18.03 47.11 19.13
CA ASP A 630 -18.72 47.43 20.37
C ASP A 630 -20.25 47.26 20.32
N CYS A 631 -20.80 46.89 19.17
CA CYS A 631 -22.21 46.58 18.93
C CYS A 631 -23.19 47.73 19.12
N ASP A 632 -22.77 48.95 18.80
CA ASP A 632 -23.59 50.15 18.93
C ASP A 632 -24.38 50.51 17.66
N THR A 633 -24.28 49.69 16.61
CA THR A 633 -24.89 49.82 15.27
C THR A 633 -24.19 50.80 14.32
N LEU A 634 -23.10 51.41 14.76
CA LEU A 634 -22.17 52.14 13.92
C LEU A 634 -20.97 51.22 13.63
N VAL A 635 -20.23 51.52 12.56
CA VAL A 635 -19.10 50.70 12.12
C VAL A 635 -17.91 51.65 11.97
N ASP A 636 -16.84 51.38 12.69
CA ASP A 636 -15.56 52.08 12.62
C ASP A 636 -15.66 53.60 12.89
N GLU A 637 -16.43 54.03 13.91
CA GLU A 637 -16.65 55.45 14.21
C GLU A 637 -15.62 56.12 15.13
N ASP A 638 -14.78 55.35 15.85
CA ASP A 638 -13.62 55.86 16.61
C ASP A 638 -12.35 54.97 16.51
N PRO A 639 -11.90 54.54 15.30
CA PRO A 639 -10.81 53.57 15.18
C PRO A 639 -9.43 54.18 15.46
N ASN A 640 -8.69 53.56 16.38
CA ASN A 640 -7.31 53.92 16.74
C ASN A 640 -6.29 53.53 15.64
N CYS A 641 -6.29 54.23 14.50
CA CYS A 641 -5.24 54.05 13.48
C CYS A 641 -3.92 54.77 13.83
N PRO A 642 -2.74 54.20 13.52
CA PRO A 642 -1.44 54.84 13.73
C PRO A 642 -1.33 56.22 13.05
N SER A 643 -0.58 57.14 13.66
CA SER A 643 -0.44 58.52 13.16
C SER A 643 0.01 58.57 11.69
N GLY A 644 -0.86 59.12 10.82
CA GLY A 644 -0.62 59.23 9.37
C GLY A 644 -1.41 58.24 8.50
N SER A 645 -2.18 57.33 9.11
CA SER A 645 -3.13 56.44 8.42
C SER A 645 -4.58 56.82 8.77
N THR A 646 -5.53 56.43 7.92
CA THR A 646 -6.97 56.60 8.14
C THR A 646 -7.66 55.27 7.92
N CYS A 647 -8.79 55.06 8.57
CA CYS A 647 -9.59 53.86 8.35
C CYS A 647 -10.25 53.94 6.97
N ALA A 648 -9.75 53.15 6.02
CA ALA A 648 -10.25 53.12 4.65
C ALA A 648 -10.25 51.67 4.14
N ASN A 649 -11.39 51.21 3.64
CA ASN A 649 -11.59 49.83 3.18
C ASN A 649 -11.27 48.77 4.26
N CYS A 650 -11.73 48.97 5.49
CA CYS A 650 -11.60 47.99 6.58
C CYS A 650 -10.16 47.73 7.03
N GLU A 651 -9.24 48.64 6.73
CA GLU A 651 -7.86 48.59 7.21
C GLU A 651 -7.31 50.00 7.45
N CYS A 652 -6.38 50.12 8.39
CA CYS A 652 -5.61 51.36 8.55
C CYS A 652 -4.68 51.52 7.34
N ALA A 653 -5.13 52.27 6.34
CA ALA A 653 -4.43 52.41 5.08
C ALA A 653 -3.66 53.73 5.02
N PHE A 654 -2.45 53.65 4.45
CA PHE A 654 -1.67 54.84 4.09
C PHE A 654 -2.07 55.30 2.68
N PRO A 655 -2.12 56.61 2.44
CA PRO A 655 -2.41 57.12 1.11
C PRO A 655 -1.29 56.75 0.12
N CYS A 656 -1.68 56.35 -1.08
CA CYS A 656 -0.79 56.04 -2.20
C CYS A 656 -1.16 56.86 -3.44
N GLN A 657 -0.19 57.06 -4.34
CA GLN A 657 -0.40 57.68 -5.65
C GLN A 657 0.45 56.95 -6.70
N GLU A 658 -0.02 56.91 -7.94
CA GLU A 658 0.77 56.32 -9.03
C GLU A 658 2.12 57.03 -9.19
N GLY A 659 3.20 56.33 -8.88
CA GLY A 659 4.58 56.72 -9.19
C GLY A 659 5.44 57.18 -8.00
N GLU A 660 4.95 58.06 -7.12
CA GLU A 660 5.81 58.71 -6.09
C GLU A 660 5.73 58.03 -4.70
N PHE A 661 4.65 57.29 -4.41
CA PHE A 661 4.48 56.51 -3.18
C PHE A 661 3.90 55.11 -3.48
N PRO A 662 4.73 54.17 -3.98
CA PRO A 662 4.29 52.80 -4.24
C PRO A 662 4.03 52.04 -2.94
N CYS A 663 3.02 51.17 -2.96
CA CYS A 663 2.67 50.33 -1.83
C CYS A 663 3.76 49.28 -1.53
N PRO A 664 3.90 48.83 -0.28
CA PRO A 664 4.80 47.73 0.09
C PRO A 664 4.48 46.43 -0.68
N ALA A 665 5.45 45.51 -0.76
CA ALA A 665 5.27 44.22 -1.41
C ALA A 665 4.05 43.47 -0.85
N GLY A 666 3.19 42.95 -1.73
CA GLY A 666 1.91 42.33 -1.37
C GLY A 666 0.71 43.28 -1.29
N LYS A 667 0.89 44.58 -1.61
CA LYS A 667 -0.20 45.55 -1.71
C LYS A 667 -0.19 46.32 -3.05
N MET A 668 -1.36 46.67 -3.55
CA MET A 668 -1.59 47.49 -4.74
C MET A 668 -2.36 48.78 -4.39
N CYS A 669 -2.19 49.84 -5.18
CA CYS A 669 -2.87 51.11 -4.94
C CYS A 669 -4.31 51.05 -5.48
N VAL A 670 -5.30 51.19 -4.61
CA VAL A 670 -6.73 51.18 -4.95
C VAL A 670 -7.38 52.41 -4.33
N ASN A 671 -7.97 53.29 -5.15
CA ASN A 671 -8.64 54.51 -4.70
C ASN A 671 -7.78 55.39 -3.77
N ASP A 672 -6.52 55.63 -4.15
CA ASP A 672 -5.54 56.43 -3.40
C ASP A 672 -5.11 55.83 -2.04
N PHE A 673 -5.38 54.54 -1.77
CA PHE A 673 -4.94 53.83 -0.56
C PHE A 673 -4.34 52.44 -0.89
N CYS A 674 -3.37 51.99 -0.09
CA CYS A 674 -2.74 50.69 -0.29
C CYS A 674 -3.61 49.53 0.21
N ALA A 675 -4.09 48.70 -0.72
CA ALA A 675 -4.89 47.50 -0.46
C ALA A 675 -4.12 46.20 -0.75
N ALA A 676 -4.49 45.08 -0.13
CA ALA A 676 -3.84 43.78 -0.38
C ALA A 676 -3.97 43.33 -1.85
N ASP A 677 -2.89 42.78 -2.42
CA ASP A 677 -2.91 42.15 -3.76
C ASP A 677 -3.36 40.68 -3.63
N PRO A 678 -4.56 40.32 -4.14
CA PRO A 678 -5.11 38.97 -4.01
C PRO A 678 -4.35 37.90 -4.80
N CYS A 679 -3.44 38.28 -5.70
CA CYS A 679 -2.64 37.34 -6.50
C CYS A 679 -1.18 37.20 -6.03
N TYR A 680 -0.76 37.89 -4.97
CA TYR A 680 0.65 37.94 -4.56
C TYR A 680 1.25 36.58 -4.13
N ALA A 681 0.43 35.63 -3.68
CA ALA A 681 0.85 34.29 -3.26
C ALA A 681 0.16 33.14 -4.03
N VAL A 682 -0.55 33.44 -5.11
CA VAL A 682 -1.32 32.43 -5.85
C VAL A 682 -0.44 31.79 -6.93
N THR A 683 -0.16 30.50 -6.78
CA THR A 683 0.50 29.68 -7.81
C THR A 683 -0.54 28.85 -8.55
N CYS A 684 -0.69 29.07 -9.87
CA CYS A 684 -1.68 28.35 -10.67
C CYS A 684 -1.08 27.16 -11.44
N PRO A 685 -1.45 25.91 -11.11
CA PRO A 685 -0.99 24.72 -11.82
C PRO A 685 -1.60 24.60 -13.22
N THR A 686 -1.09 23.69 -14.06
CA THR A 686 -1.71 23.35 -15.35
C THR A 686 -2.94 22.47 -15.17
N THR A 687 -3.92 22.56 -16.07
CA THR A 687 -5.13 21.72 -16.03
C THR A 687 -4.82 20.26 -16.41
N GLN A 688 -5.73 19.33 -16.11
CA GLN A 688 -5.63 17.93 -16.57
C GLN A 688 -5.62 17.78 -18.10
N SER A 689 -6.19 18.76 -18.82
CA SER A 689 -6.13 18.91 -20.28
C SER A 689 -4.81 19.49 -20.79
N GLY A 690 -3.88 19.85 -19.91
CA GLY A 690 -2.57 20.42 -20.24
C GLY A 690 -2.56 21.93 -20.50
N GLU A 691 -3.61 22.66 -20.09
CA GLU A 691 -3.73 24.10 -20.34
C GLU A 691 -3.08 24.92 -19.23
N LYS A 692 -2.38 25.99 -19.60
CA LYS A 692 -1.73 26.90 -18.64
C LYS A 692 -2.77 27.80 -17.97
N GLN A 693 -2.67 27.98 -16.66
CA GLN A 693 -3.52 28.88 -15.88
C GLN A 693 -2.77 30.15 -15.42
N THR A 694 -3.50 31.22 -15.11
CA THR A 694 -3.01 32.49 -14.58
C THR A 694 -3.95 33.03 -13.49
N CYS A 695 -3.44 33.81 -12.53
CA CYS A 695 -4.25 34.37 -11.45
C CYS A 695 -4.97 35.64 -11.92
N VAL A 696 -6.29 35.68 -11.74
CA VAL A 696 -7.13 36.86 -11.91
C VAL A 696 -8.05 36.93 -10.70
N GLU A 697 -8.00 38.04 -9.96
CA GLU A 697 -8.83 38.27 -8.75
C GLU A 697 -8.71 37.15 -7.69
N GLY A 698 -7.51 36.60 -7.51
CA GLY A 698 -7.26 35.52 -6.54
C GLY A 698 -7.66 34.12 -7.00
N ALA A 699 -8.18 33.98 -8.23
CA ALA A 699 -8.59 32.69 -8.80
C ALA A 699 -7.73 32.31 -10.02
N CYS A 700 -7.45 31.02 -10.16
CA CYS A 700 -6.74 30.49 -11.32
C CYS A 700 -7.70 30.29 -12.49
N VAL A 701 -7.50 31.05 -13.56
CA VAL A 701 -8.26 30.96 -14.82
C VAL A 701 -7.36 30.50 -15.96
N VAL A 702 -7.92 29.84 -16.97
CA VAL A 702 -7.16 29.39 -18.15
C VAL A 702 -6.56 30.60 -18.88
N ALA A 703 -5.26 30.60 -19.15
CA ALA A 703 -4.55 31.76 -19.68
C ALA A 703 -5.14 32.25 -21.02
N CYS A 704 -5.58 31.34 -21.89
CA CYS A 704 -6.19 31.69 -23.18
C CYS A 704 -7.65 32.17 -23.09
N SER A 705 -8.32 32.10 -21.93
CA SER A 705 -9.65 32.70 -21.77
C SER A 705 -9.60 34.21 -21.53
N VAL A 706 -8.44 34.70 -21.06
CA VAL A 706 -8.20 36.13 -20.75
C VAL A 706 -7.17 36.77 -21.69
N THR A 707 -6.46 35.97 -22.50
CA THR A 707 -5.46 36.46 -23.46
C THR A 707 -6.09 36.66 -24.84
N SER A 708 -6.17 37.91 -25.30
CA SER A 708 -6.63 38.27 -26.64
C SER A 708 -5.45 38.43 -27.61
N CYS A 709 -5.35 37.55 -28.61
CA CYS A 709 -4.29 37.61 -29.62
C CYS A 709 -4.69 38.47 -30.83
N PRO A 710 -3.83 39.37 -31.31
CA PRO A 710 -4.07 40.13 -32.53
C PRO A 710 -3.92 39.23 -33.77
N ALA A 711 -4.86 39.33 -34.71
CA ALA A 711 -4.81 38.56 -35.95
C ALA A 711 -3.51 38.86 -36.74
N PRO A 712 -2.81 37.84 -37.30
CA PRO A 712 -3.24 36.44 -37.50
C PRO A 712 -2.81 35.44 -36.40
N LEU A 713 -2.55 35.90 -35.17
CA LEU A 713 -2.09 35.03 -34.09
C LEU A 713 -3.27 34.43 -33.30
N VAL A 714 -3.10 33.22 -32.80
CA VAL A 714 -4.03 32.51 -31.91
C VAL A 714 -3.34 32.10 -30.62
N CYS A 715 -4.09 32.02 -29.52
CA CYS A 715 -3.54 31.65 -28.21
C CYS A 715 -3.33 30.13 -28.13
N VAL A 716 -2.13 29.70 -27.77
CA VAL A 716 -1.80 28.28 -27.59
C VAL A 716 -2.12 27.87 -26.15
N ALA A 717 -3.07 26.96 -25.97
CA ALA A 717 -3.60 26.60 -24.65
C ALA A 717 -2.54 26.07 -23.68
N ALA A 718 -1.53 25.34 -24.19
CA ALA A 718 -0.43 24.79 -23.39
C ALA A 718 0.52 25.85 -22.82
N THR A 719 0.68 27.01 -23.48
CA THR A 719 1.66 28.05 -23.09
C THR A 719 1.03 29.37 -22.67
N GLY A 720 -0.24 29.59 -23.02
CA GLY A 720 -0.95 30.86 -22.82
C GLY A 720 -0.41 31.99 -23.71
N GLN A 721 0.38 31.69 -24.74
CA GLN A 721 1.02 32.68 -25.60
C GLN A 721 0.42 32.71 -27.00
N CYS A 722 0.49 33.87 -27.66
CA CYS A 722 0.04 34.05 -29.03
C CYS A 722 1.07 33.51 -30.03
N ALA A 723 0.64 32.60 -30.91
CA ALA A 723 1.45 32.04 -31.99
C ALA A 723 0.69 32.10 -33.34
N PRO A 724 1.38 32.04 -34.50
CA PRO A 724 0.72 32.01 -35.81
C PRO A 724 -0.23 30.82 -35.96
N ASP A 725 -1.40 31.04 -36.57
CA ASP A 725 -2.37 29.97 -36.88
C ASP A 725 -1.98 29.21 -38.15
N ASP A 726 -0.91 28.41 -38.08
CA ASP A 726 -0.38 27.62 -39.19
C ASP A 726 0.03 26.19 -38.76
N CYS A 727 0.49 25.37 -39.70
CA CYS A 727 0.86 23.98 -39.43
C CYS A 727 2.12 23.80 -38.58
N ARG A 728 2.88 24.88 -38.31
CA ARG A 728 4.04 24.82 -37.40
C ARG A 728 3.59 24.84 -35.95
N THR A 729 2.54 25.61 -35.67
CA THR A 729 1.89 25.66 -34.35
C THR A 729 0.94 24.48 -34.14
N PHE A 730 0.28 24.02 -35.21
CA PHE A 730 -0.70 22.92 -35.19
C PHE A 730 -0.36 21.83 -36.23
N PRO A 731 0.62 20.95 -35.96
CA PRO A 731 1.08 19.92 -36.89
C PRO A 731 -0.03 18.97 -37.37
N GLU A 732 -1.03 18.74 -36.53
CA GLU A 732 -2.21 17.91 -36.80
C GLU A 732 -3.10 18.42 -37.95
N ARG A 733 -2.84 19.64 -38.46
CA ARG A 733 -3.58 20.20 -39.60
C ARG A 733 -3.13 19.65 -40.95
N CYS A 734 -1.92 19.08 -41.04
CA CYS A 734 -1.47 18.43 -42.27
C CYS A 734 -2.00 17.00 -42.34
N GLY A 735 -2.42 16.57 -43.54
CA GLY A 735 -2.85 15.20 -43.76
C GLY A 735 -1.70 14.20 -43.59
N ALA A 736 -2.02 12.91 -43.45
CA ALA A 736 -1.02 11.83 -43.22
C ALA A 736 0.03 11.65 -44.35
N ALA A 737 -0.13 12.33 -45.49
CA ALA A 737 0.80 12.34 -46.62
C ALA A 737 1.32 13.75 -46.96
N GLU A 738 1.23 14.68 -45.99
CA GLU A 738 1.65 16.06 -46.14
C GLU A 738 2.64 16.43 -45.04
N LEU A 739 3.65 17.24 -45.39
CA LEU A 739 4.61 17.82 -44.46
C LEU A 739 4.35 19.32 -44.32
N CYS A 740 4.57 19.84 -43.11
CA CYS A 740 4.56 21.28 -42.91
C CYS A 740 5.87 21.90 -43.40
N VAL A 741 5.80 22.66 -44.49
CA VAL A 741 6.95 23.40 -45.06
C VAL A 741 6.54 24.86 -45.17
N ALA A 742 7.35 25.75 -44.59
CA ALA A 742 7.11 27.20 -44.54
C ALA A 742 5.75 27.62 -43.94
N GLY A 743 5.17 26.83 -43.04
CA GLY A 743 3.84 27.11 -42.45
C GLY A 743 2.66 26.69 -43.34
N THR A 744 2.92 25.96 -44.43
CA THR A 744 1.91 25.38 -45.32
C THR A 744 2.07 23.87 -45.44
N CYS A 745 0.96 23.14 -45.44
CA CYS A 745 0.98 21.71 -45.73
C CYS A 745 1.27 21.50 -47.22
N VAL A 746 2.36 20.82 -47.51
CA VAL A 746 2.76 20.43 -48.86
C VAL A 746 2.78 18.91 -48.93
N THR A 747 2.45 18.32 -50.08
CA THR A 747 2.52 16.88 -50.28
C THR A 747 3.94 16.36 -50.02
N ASP A 748 4.07 15.35 -49.17
CA ASP A 748 5.34 14.70 -48.91
C ASP A 748 5.81 13.95 -50.16
N ALA A 749 6.96 14.35 -50.71
CA ALA A 749 7.56 13.68 -51.85
C ALA A 749 7.98 12.23 -51.54
N CYS A 750 8.12 11.87 -50.26
CA CYS A 750 8.46 10.55 -49.78
C CYS A 750 7.25 9.70 -49.37
N ALA A 751 6.03 10.26 -49.36
CA ALA A 751 4.82 9.49 -49.07
C ALA A 751 4.61 8.38 -50.10
N GLY A 752 4.69 7.12 -49.65
CA GLY A 752 4.53 5.93 -50.49
C GLY A 752 5.80 5.48 -51.23
N VAL A 753 6.94 6.12 -51.00
CA VAL A 753 8.24 5.70 -51.55
C VAL A 753 8.85 4.63 -50.66
N THR A 754 8.97 3.40 -51.17
CA THR A 754 9.65 2.30 -50.48
C THR A 754 11.07 2.11 -51.02
N CYS A 755 12.06 2.31 -50.15
CA CYS A 755 13.47 2.13 -50.48
C CYS A 755 13.97 0.75 -49.99
N THR A 756 14.69 0.03 -50.85
CA THR A 756 15.29 -1.28 -50.54
C THR A 756 16.74 -1.10 -50.05
N ASP A 757 17.32 -2.14 -49.44
CA ASP A 757 18.75 -2.21 -49.07
C ASP A 757 19.22 -1.21 -47.99
N GLY A 758 18.40 -0.94 -46.97
CA GLY A 758 18.77 -0.05 -45.87
C GLY A 758 18.92 1.42 -46.27
N ALA A 759 18.34 1.80 -47.41
CA ALA A 759 18.17 3.18 -47.85
C ALA A 759 16.89 3.80 -47.27
N TYR A 760 16.86 5.12 -47.14
CA TYR A 760 15.68 5.90 -46.73
C TYR A 760 15.32 6.92 -47.81
N CYS A 761 14.09 7.41 -47.77
CA CYS A 761 13.66 8.45 -48.69
C CYS A 761 14.04 9.83 -48.15
N ALA A 762 14.73 10.63 -48.97
CA ALA A 762 14.99 12.04 -48.72
C ALA A 762 14.64 12.83 -49.99
N GLY A 763 13.72 13.80 -49.88
CA GLY A 763 13.32 14.64 -51.03
C GLY A 763 12.72 13.88 -52.22
N GLY A 764 12.09 12.72 -51.97
CA GLY A 764 11.47 11.87 -53.00
C GLY A 764 12.43 10.89 -53.70
N ALA A 765 13.69 10.80 -53.28
CA ALA A 765 14.67 9.85 -53.79
C ALA A 765 15.18 8.91 -52.69
N CYS A 766 15.45 7.65 -53.04
CA CYS A 766 16.07 6.69 -52.12
C CYS A 766 17.58 6.93 -52.02
N VAL A 767 18.04 7.24 -50.81
CA VAL A 767 19.43 7.53 -50.45
C VAL A 767 19.92 6.57 -49.37
N SER A 768 21.19 6.20 -49.38
CA SER A 768 21.76 5.26 -48.40
C SER A 768 21.97 5.93 -47.03
N SER A 769 21.94 5.17 -45.93
CA SER A 769 22.33 5.67 -44.61
C SER A 769 23.84 6.01 -44.56
N CYS A 770 24.20 7.01 -43.74
CA CYS A 770 25.59 7.33 -43.41
C CYS A 770 26.09 6.55 -42.19
N ALA A 771 25.23 5.76 -41.54
CA ALA A 771 25.60 4.85 -40.46
C ALA A 771 26.76 3.92 -40.84
N GLY A 772 27.85 3.97 -40.06
CA GLY A 772 29.05 3.15 -40.24
C GLY A 772 29.87 3.45 -41.50
N LYS A 773 29.55 4.52 -42.24
CA LYS A 773 30.22 4.84 -43.52
C LYS A 773 31.49 5.67 -43.29
N VAL A 774 32.65 5.05 -43.53
CA VAL A 774 33.97 5.71 -43.41
C VAL A 774 34.35 6.40 -44.72
N CYS A 775 34.39 7.73 -44.73
CA CYS A 775 34.83 8.52 -45.88
C CYS A 775 36.35 8.81 -45.86
N PRO A 776 36.99 8.98 -47.04
CA PRO A 776 38.37 9.44 -47.15
C PRO A 776 38.65 10.76 -46.42
N SER A 777 39.91 10.99 -46.05
CA SER A 777 40.31 12.24 -45.37
C SER A 777 39.98 13.48 -46.21
N GLY A 778 39.26 14.43 -45.61
CA GLY A 778 38.77 15.63 -46.28
C GLY A 778 37.39 15.47 -46.94
N GLU A 779 36.73 14.33 -46.76
CA GLU A 779 35.36 14.08 -47.15
C GLU A 779 34.48 13.79 -45.93
N ARG A 780 33.19 14.10 -46.03
CA ARG A 780 32.15 13.75 -45.05
C ARG A 780 31.03 12.97 -45.73
N CYS A 781 30.28 12.18 -44.97
CA CYS A 781 29.11 11.49 -45.51
C CYS A 781 27.89 12.42 -45.48
N GLU A 782 27.22 12.56 -46.63
CA GLU A 782 25.98 13.33 -46.81
C GLU A 782 25.06 12.54 -47.75
N LEU A 783 23.79 12.30 -47.35
CA LEU A 783 22.81 11.51 -48.09
C LEU A 783 23.35 10.16 -48.61
N GLY A 784 24.18 9.50 -47.79
CA GLY A 784 24.77 8.21 -48.14
C GLY A 784 25.90 8.26 -49.15
N ALA A 785 26.47 9.43 -49.49
CA ALA A 785 27.64 9.56 -50.35
C ALA A 785 28.78 10.30 -49.63
N CYS A 786 30.03 9.95 -49.93
CA CYS A 786 31.18 10.72 -49.46
C CYS A 786 31.35 11.94 -50.37
N VAL A 787 31.15 13.12 -49.81
CA VAL A 787 31.30 14.41 -50.48
C VAL A 787 32.47 15.16 -49.88
N ALA A 788 33.17 15.96 -50.69
CA ALA A 788 34.24 16.81 -50.20
C ALA A 788 33.73 17.72 -49.09
N ASP A 789 34.39 17.70 -47.93
CA ASP A 789 34.09 18.62 -46.83
C ASP A 789 34.44 20.04 -47.32
N PRO A 790 33.47 20.98 -47.42
CA PRO A 790 33.71 22.34 -47.86
C PRO A 790 34.79 23.07 -47.04
N CYS A 791 35.02 22.66 -45.80
CA CYS A 791 36.06 23.20 -44.92
C CYS A 791 37.38 22.41 -44.97
N GLY A 792 37.45 21.32 -45.74
CA GLY A 792 38.63 20.47 -45.96
C GLY A 792 39.08 19.64 -44.75
N ARG A 793 38.55 19.93 -43.55
CA ARG A 793 38.71 19.20 -42.30
C ARG A 793 37.60 19.62 -41.32
N ALA A 794 37.28 18.74 -40.38
CA ALA A 794 36.39 19.05 -39.26
C ALA A 794 36.86 20.32 -38.52
N CYS A 795 35.92 21.22 -38.25
CA CYS A 795 36.20 22.46 -37.54
C CYS A 795 36.66 22.19 -36.08
N PRO A 796 37.55 23.04 -35.52
CA PRO A 796 37.94 22.95 -34.12
C PRO A 796 36.74 22.98 -33.15
N PRO A 797 36.89 22.48 -31.92
CA PRO A 797 35.86 22.59 -30.89
C PRO A 797 35.34 24.03 -30.73
N GLY A 798 34.02 24.21 -30.69
CA GLY A 798 33.32 25.52 -30.66
C GLY A 798 33.06 26.20 -32.02
N LEU A 799 33.58 25.69 -33.14
CA LEU A 799 33.36 26.27 -34.47
C LEU A 799 32.53 25.34 -35.38
N VAL A 800 31.79 25.94 -36.31
CA VAL A 800 30.94 25.26 -37.31
C VAL A 800 31.35 25.65 -38.73
N CYS A 801 31.22 24.74 -39.69
CA CYS A 801 31.61 25.00 -41.07
C CYS A 801 30.56 25.89 -41.75
N ARG A 802 30.96 27.04 -42.29
CA ARG A 802 30.13 27.84 -43.18
C ARG A 802 30.44 27.47 -44.62
N GLU A 803 29.60 26.60 -45.18
CA GLU A 803 29.84 25.94 -46.46
C GLU A 803 30.07 26.90 -47.62
N ALA A 804 29.31 28.00 -47.67
CA ALA A 804 29.43 29.02 -48.71
C ALA A 804 30.80 29.71 -48.76
N LEU A 805 31.56 29.71 -47.65
CA LEU A 805 32.87 30.35 -47.54
C LEU A 805 34.03 29.35 -47.37
N GLY A 806 33.75 28.06 -47.13
CA GLY A 806 34.76 27.07 -46.79
C GLY A 806 35.58 27.42 -45.54
N GLN A 807 34.95 28.09 -44.57
CA GLN A 807 35.60 28.60 -43.35
C GLN A 807 34.86 28.15 -42.09
N CYS A 808 35.61 27.83 -41.04
CA CYS A 808 35.06 27.57 -39.70
C CYS A 808 34.73 28.89 -39.01
N VAL A 809 33.45 29.10 -38.69
CA VAL A 809 32.92 30.30 -38.03
C VAL A 809 32.32 29.95 -36.68
N ASN A 810 32.12 30.94 -35.80
CA ASN A 810 31.36 30.74 -34.57
C ASN A 810 29.91 30.36 -34.90
N ASN A 811 29.31 29.55 -34.03
CA ASN A 811 27.89 29.20 -34.13
C ASN A 811 27.04 30.48 -34.11
N GLN A 812 26.42 30.81 -35.24
CA GLN A 812 25.60 32.01 -35.37
C GLN A 812 24.24 31.88 -34.65
N CYS A 813 23.90 30.68 -34.15
CA CYS A 813 22.61 30.38 -33.53
C CYS A 813 22.58 30.53 -32.00
N GLU A 814 23.68 30.91 -31.35
CA GLU A 814 23.73 31.07 -29.88
C GLU A 814 22.74 32.11 -29.31
N SER A 815 22.21 32.99 -30.15
CA SER A 815 21.24 34.03 -29.77
C SER A 815 19.98 34.08 -30.64
N ILE A 816 19.79 33.09 -31.51
CA ILE A 816 18.69 33.05 -32.47
C ILE A 816 17.70 31.99 -32.01
N GLN A 817 16.48 32.44 -31.70
CA GLN A 817 15.36 31.55 -31.39
C GLN A 817 14.49 31.44 -32.64
N CYS A 818 14.50 30.26 -33.25
CA CYS A 818 13.65 29.97 -34.41
C CYS A 818 12.22 29.63 -33.97
N GLN A 819 11.26 29.78 -34.88
CA GLN A 819 9.88 29.40 -34.59
C GLN A 819 9.77 27.88 -34.41
N VAL A 820 8.71 27.43 -33.75
CA VAL A 820 8.39 25.99 -33.62
C VAL A 820 8.41 25.34 -35.01
N GLY A 821 9.04 24.17 -35.15
CA GLY A 821 9.20 23.46 -36.43
C GLY A 821 10.32 23.99 -37.35
N GLN A 822 11.10 24.98 -36.89
CA GLN A 822 12.28 25.47 -37.60
C GLN A 822 13.56 25.17 -36.82
N TRP A 823 14.65 24.94 -37.55
CA TRP A 823 15.98 24.81 -36.99
C TRP A 823 16.86 25.97 -37.45
N CYS A 824 17.80 26.37 -36.59
CA CYS A 824 18.75 27.41 -36.93
C CYS A 824 19.99 26.78 -37.57
N ASP A 825 20.29 27.11 -38.83
CA ASP A 825 21.55 26.72 -39.46
C ASP A 825 22.73 27.38 -38.73
N PRO A 826 23.60 26.63 -38.03
CA PRO A 826 24.65 27.17 -37.19
C PRO A 826 25.74 27.91 -37.98
N GLY A 827 25.92 27.59 -39.27
CA GLY A 827 26.88 28.25 -40.16
C GLY A 827 26.35 29.56 -40.77
N GLN A 828 25.03 29.71 -40.87
CA GLN A 828 24.39 30.88 -41.50
C GLN A 828 23.64 31.80 -40.52
N GLY A 829 23.20 31.29 -39.37
CA GLY A 829 22.34 32.00 -38.43
C GLY A 829 20.94 32.25 -38.98
N THR A 830 20.50 31.46 -39.95
CA THR A 830 19.18 31.62 -40.58
C THR A 830 18.27 30.47 -40.13
N CYS A 831 17.05 30.81 -39.73
CA CYS A 831 16.02 29.82 -39.43
C CYS A 831 15.48 29.22 -40.73
N VAL A 832 15.68 27.92 -40.90
CA VAL A 832 15.15 27.14 -42.03
C VAL A 832 14.24 26.04 -41.47
N ASP A 833 13.37 25.48 -42.30
CA ASP A 833 12.57 24.33 -41.86
C ASP A 833 13.50 23.15 -41.53
N ASP A 834 13.13 22.36 -40.53
CA ASP A 834 13.94 21.22 -40.09
C ASP A 834 14.18 20.24 -41.26
N PRO A 835 15.43 20.03 -41.71
CA PRO A 835 15.75 19.12 -42.81
C PRO A 835 15.41 17.66 -42.50
N CYS A 836 15.24 17.32 -41.23
CA CYS A 836 14.82 16.00 -40.78
C CYS A 836 13.30 15.82 -40.74
N ASN A 837 12.53 16.85 -41.06
CA ASN A 837 11.08 16.75 -41.18
C ASN A 837 10.70 15.80 -42.33
N GLY A 838 10.03 14.69 -42.00
CA GLY A 838 9.67 13.64 -42.96
C GLY A 838 10.75 12.59 -43.24
N VAL A 839 11.91 12.66 -42.60
CA VAL A 839 12.98 11.66 -42.75
C VAL A 839 12.81 10.56 -41.70
N THR A 840 12.61 9.32 -42.15
CA THR A 840 12.58 8.14 -41.27
C THR A 840 13.82 7.30 -41.50
N CYS A 841 14.66 7.16 -40.48
CA CYS A 841 15.89 6.37 -40.61
C CYS A 841 15.58 4.85 -40.65
N PRO A 842 16.29 4.10 -41.50
CA PRO A 842 15.90 2.74 -41.86
C PRO A 842 16.25 1.68 -40.80
N ASN A 843 17.25 1.94 -39.95
CA ASN A 843 17.71 0.97 -38.93
C ASN A 843 17.47 1.48 -37.49
N ALA A 844 17.24 0.54 -36.56
CA ALA A 844 17.04 0.85 -35.15
C ALA A 844 18.30 1.49 -34.53
N GLY A 845 18.13 2.66 -33.89
CA GLY A 845 19.20 3.39 -33.23
C GLY A 845 19.88 4.46 -34.10
N GLU A 846 19.49 4.64 -35.35
CA GLU A 846 19.95 5.77 -36.19
C GLU A 846 19.18 7.06 -35.86
N VAL A 847 19.85 8.21 -36.00
CA VAL A 847 19.27 9.54 -35.81
C VAL A 847 19.46 10.38 -37.07
N CYS A 848 18.44 11.17 -37.44
CA CYS A 848 18.56 12.13 -38.53
C CYS A 848 19.31 13.38 -38.08
N ARG A 849 20.24 13.86 -38.91
CA ARG A 849 20.94 15.13 -38.78
C ARG A 849 21.15 15.72 -40.17
N ASP A 850 20.77 16.99 -40.36
CA ASP A 850 20.90 17.69 -41.66
C ASP A 850 20.28 16.90 -42.83
N GLY A 851 19.16 16.20 -42.57
CA GLY A 851 18.46 15.38 -43.56
C GLY A 851 19.13 14.02 -43.85
N SER A 852 20.21 13.68 -43.14
CA SER A 852 20.94 12.41 -43.29
C SER A 852 20.90 11.54 -42.03
N CYS A 853 20.80 10.21 -42.19
CA CYS A 853 20.76 9.26 -41.06
C CYS A 853 22.17 8.79 -40.65
N TYR A 854 22.45 8.82 -39.34
CA TYR A 854 23.74 8.42 -38.73
C TYR A 854 23.54 7.53 -37.50
N LEU A 855 24.55 6.74 -37.13
CA LEU A 855 24.60 6.16 -35.78
C LEU A 855 25.10 7.21 -34.78
N PRO A 856 24.54 7.28 -33.55
CA PRO A 856 25.03 8.16 -32.49
C PRO A 856 26.53 8.01 -32.20
N SER A 857 27.10 6.82 -32.42
CA SER A 857 28.54 6.54 -32.27
C SER A 857 29.40 7.24 -33.34
N ASP A 858 28.89 7.44 -34.54
CA ASP A 858 29.61 8.09 -35.65
C ASP A 858 29.72 9.61 -35.46
N LEU A 859 28.96 10.16 -34.50
CA LEU A 859 28.96 11.57 -34.12
C LEU A 859 29.92 11.87 -32.95
N GLN A 860 30.69 10.88 -32.47
CA GLN A 860 31.67 11.09 -31.38
C GLN A 860 32.96 11.73 -31.91
N GLY A 861 33.18 13.00 -31.57
CA GLY A 861 34.37 13.79 -31.96
C GLY A 861 34.08 15.09 -32.72
N VAL A 862 32.81 15.37 -33.03
CA VAL A 862 32.33 16.64 -33.59
C VAL A 862 31.51 17.34 -32.50
N ASN A 863 31.65 18.66 -32.30
CA ASN A 863 30.91 19.39 -31.25
C ASN A 863 29.43 18.99 -31.22
N GLN A 864 29.02 18.34 -30.14
CA GLN A 864 27.65 17.87 -29.97
C GLN A 864 26.81 19.04 -29.44
N TYR A 865 25.88 19.51 -30.28
CA TYR A 865 24.74 20.29 -29.83
C TYR A 865 23.50 19.44 -30.08
N VAL A 866 23.01 18.79 -29.02
CA VAL A 866 21.63 18.30 -28.97
C VAL A 866 20.78 19.50 -28.56
N ALA A 867 19.86 19.93 -29.42
CA ALA A 867 18.92 20.98 -29.07
C ALA A 867 17.93 20.46 -28.01
N PRO A 868 17.62 21.23 -26.95
CA PRO A 868 16.46 20.95 -26.13
C PRO A 868 15.21 21.39 -26.92
N GLY A 869 14.53 20.42 -27.54
CA GLY A 869 13.23 20.59 -28.17
C GLY A 869 12.28 19.51 -27.64
N GLY A 870 11.09 19.93 -27.20
CA GLY A 870 10.15 19.16 -26.39
C GLY A 870 9.56 17.91 -27.05
N GLY A 871 8.94 17.09 -26.19
CA GLY A 871 8.57 15.70 -26.47
C GLY A 871 7.48 15.46 -27.51
N GLY A 872 7.45 14.20 -27.96
CA GLY A 872 6.39 13.59 -28.77
C GLY A 872 6.49 12.08 -28.60
N GLY A 873 5.42 11.47 -28.09
CA GLY A 873 5.39 10.12 -27.56
C GLY A 873 5.58 8.99 -28.58
N CYS A 874 5.88 7.82 -28.03
CA CYS A 874 5.78 6.52 -28.69
C CYS A 874 4.39 6.40 -29.35
N SER A 875 4.32 6.54 -30.66
CA SER A 875 3.12 6.22 -31.43
C SER A 875 3.16 4.74 -31.78
N ALA A 876 2.43 3.93 -31.02
CA ALA A 876 2.00 2.61 -31.45
C ALA A 876 1.11 2.78 -32.69
N GLY A 877 1.56 2.25 -33.82
CA GLY A 877 0.83 2.32 -35.08
C GLY A 877 -0.54 1.62 -34.99
N ARG A 878 -1.61 2.36 -35.29
CA ARG A 878 -2.86 1.79 -35.79
C ARG A 878 -2.81 1.78 -37.31
N GLY A 879 -2.80 0.59 -37.89
CA GLY A 879 -3.14 0.36 -39.29
C GLY A 879 -4.67 0.48 -39.54
N PRO A 880 -5.08 0.64 -40.81
CA PRO A 880 -6.37 1.21 -41.21
C PRO A 880 -7.51 0.19 -41.31
N ARG A 881 -8.76 0.67 -41.18
CA ARG A 881 -9.99 -0.03 -41.58
C ARG A 881 -10.42 0.41 -42.98
N ASP A 882 -10.71 -0.58 -43.82
CA ASP A 882 -11.74 -0.69 -44.87
C ASP A 882 -11.23 -1.71 -45.90
N GLY A 883 -11.91 -2.79 -46.32
CA GLY A 883 -13.23 -3.34 -46.07
C GLY A 883 -13.46 -4.52 -47.04
N GLY A 884 -14.36 -5.44 -46.68
CA GLY A 884 -14.97 -6.47 -47.56
C GLY A 884 -14.15 -7.76 -47.68
N GLY A 885 -14.55 -8.88 -47.07
CA GLY A 885 -15.70 -9.74 -47.45
C GLY A 885 -15.10 -11.11 -47.83
N LEU A 886 -15.59 -12.29 -47.46
CA LEU A 886 -16.94 -12.84 -47.30
C LEU A 886 -16.84 -14.23 -46.62
N GLY A 887 -17.85 -14.58 -45.81
CA GLY A 887 -18.40 -15.95 -45.65
C GLY A 887 -17.66 -16.88 -44.67
N GLY A 888 -18.28 -17.60 -43.73
CA GLY A 888 -19.66 -17.84 -43.28
C GLY A 888 -19.57 -18.33 -41.82
N LEU A 889 -20.59 -18.51 -40.98
CA LEU A 889 -21.95 -19.06 -41.07
C LEU A 889 -22.74 -18.45 -39.89
N GLY A 890 -24.01 -18.03 -40.02
CA GLY A 890 -25.19 -18.85 -39.68
C GLY A 890 -25.24 -19.28 -38.19
N GLY A 891 -26.21 -18.95 -37.34
CA GLY A 891 -27.51 -18.28 -37.46
C GLY A 891 -28.08 -18.11 -36.03
N LEU A 892 -28.91 -17.09 -35.82
CA LEU A 892 -30.38 -17.22 -35.68
C LEU A 892 -30.87 -17.23 -34.21
N VAL A 893 -31.34 -16.05 -33.78
CA VAL A 893 -32.39 -15.90 -32.76
C VAL A 893 -33.60 -15.30 -33.48
N LEU A 894 -34.61 -16.14 -33.76
CA LEU A 894 -36.03 -15.79 -34.02
C LEU A 894 -36.86 -17.10 -34.19
N ALA A 895 -37.62 -17.48 -33.15
CA ALA A 895 -38.89 -18.22 -33.16
C ALA A 895 -39.09 -18.87 -31.76
N LEU A 896 -39.79 -18.21 -30.85
CA LEU A 896 -41.22 -18.36 -30.61
C LEU A 896 -41.65 -19.71 -29.98
N ALA A 897 -42.27 -19.53 -28.81
CA ALA A 897 -43.48 -20.20 -28.35
C ALA A 897 -43.31 -21.50 -27.53
N GLY A 898 -43.43 -21.36 -26.21
CA GLY A 898 -43.45 -22.53 -25.33
C GLY A 898 -43.91 -22.34 -23.89
N LEU A 899 -44.76 -21.34 -23.60
CA LEU A 899 -45.65 -21.34 -22.43
C LEU A 899 -45.00 -21.22 -21.04
N TRP A 900 -44.69 -19.99 -20.66
CA TRP A 900 -45.14 -19.47 -19.37
C TRP A 900 -46.68 -19.26 -19.42
N ARG A 901 -47.42 -20.38 -19.36
CA ARG A 901 -48.80 -20.48 -18.84
C ARG A 901 -48.65 -21.49 -17.71
N ARG A 902 -48.96 -21.23 -16.45
CA ARG A 902 -49.96 -20.36 -15.84
C ARG A 902 -49.49 -20.35 -14.38
N ARG A 903 -49.22 -19.19 -13.79
CA ARG A 903 -50.22 -18.49 -12.95
C ARG A 903 -51.19 -19.49 -12.29
N ARG A 904 -51.02 -19.69 -10.99
CA ARG A 904 -52.04 -19.45 -9.95
C ARG A 904 -52.22 -20.61 -9.00
N ARG A 905 -52.17 -20.20 -7.71
CA ARG A 905 -53.05 -20.63 -6.61
C ARG A 905 -52.75 -22.05 -6.13
N ALA A 906 -52.70 -22.35 -4.85
CA ALA A 906 -53.18 -21.72 -3.63
C ALA A 906 -52.28 -22.28 -2.51
N ARG A 907 -51.89 -21.49 -1.50
CA ARG A 907 -52.61 -21.38 -0.22
C ARG A 907 -53.11 -22.72 0.34
N ALA A 908 -52.80 -22.88 1.63
CA ALA A 908 -53.38 -23.78 2.62
C ALA A 908 -52.86 -25.23 2.53
N ARG A 909 -52.50 -25.89 3.65
CA ARG A 909 -53.03 -25.74 5.00
C ARG A 909 -52.25 -26.62 5.98
N GLU A 910 -52.34 -26.25 7.26
CA GLU A 910 -52.38 -27.14 8.44
C GLU A 910 -51.05 -27.75 8.89
N SER A 911 -50.50 -27.27 10.02
CA SER A 911 -50.81 -27.77 11.38
C SER A 911 -49.68 -28.71 11.82
N SER A 912 -49.20 -28.80 13.05
CA SER A 912 -49.63 -28.26 14.33
C SER A 912 -48.52 -28.59 15.33
N SER A 913 -48.36 -27.71 16.33
CA SER A 913 -48.25 -28.00 17.76
C SER A 913 -47.22 -29.05 18.20
N ALA A 914 -46.17 -28.64 18.91
CA ALA A 914 -46.20 -28.39 20.36
C ALA A 914 -46.62 -29.62 21.17
N LEU A 915 -45.75 -30.05 22.09
CA LEU A 915 -45.98 -30.00 23.54
C LEU A 915 -44.83 -30.77 24.22
N VAL A 916 -43.97 -30.09 24.99
CA VAL A 916 -44.11 -29.76 26.42
C VAL A 916 -43.37 -30.77 27.30
N GLY A 917 -42.44 -30.23 28.09
CA GLY A 917 -42.66 -30.22 29.54
C GLY A 917 -41.59 -30.85 30.41
N GLY A 918 -41.20 -30.09 31.44
CA GLY A 918 -40.71 -30.61 32.72
C GLY A 918 -39.25 -30.28 32.98
N ALA A 919 -38.92 -29.12 33.54
CA ALA A 919 -38.95 -28.83 34.98
C ALA A 919 -37.83 -29.53 35.76
N SER A 920 -36.81 -28.77 36.16
CA SER A 920 -36.28 -28.62 37.52
C SER A 920 -35.17 -27.58 37.53
#